data_AF-A0A954Q0Y6-F1
#
_entry.id   AF-A0A954Q0Y6-F1
#
_cell.length_a   1.000
_cell.length_b   1.000
_cell.length_c   1.000
_cell.angle_alpha   90.00
_cell.angle_beta   90.00
_cell.angle_gamma   90.00
#
_symmetry.space_group_name_H-M   'P 1'
#
loop_
_entity.id
_entity.type
_entity.pdbx_description
1 polymer ?
#
loop_
_entity_poly.entity_id
_entity_poly.type
_entity_poly.pdbx_seq_one_letter_code
_entity_poly.pdbx_strand_id
1 'polypeptide(L)'
;LHEIDRTEDAIAAFNAGLEDTPEAIDLIEELALTLPEDRKQEFVAAFKALPDPMEHFEYLADSFENYEDSEALETLIEVASTLSSELPHINYYKILPLIFNEDYDVAFAKLAQAIKDPKTDQDYLTFYESWLCNVAVHLGREIEAYETCTDKGEALNTLVYRLQYFNDDDAEMNESEAQASDTKRKELIDSLYERHLSAVPDDPNAWFMIADREMEAEDYQAALTHYTKALELTDDPDGRYALVESCVDCYVELDQAVHGYQSLKDKKTAFQCFSYVLESDSDAFKAIQQQYREQFPNDLEVRLPEIESLYETEKFAEVLELADAVIAEADPDDVNEWKLSRVRFYRILALAHLKRTDQALIESRNEDDHIRDQLRTLIYAIKGQRQRFTEAYKRCVEVSDYFDADQVLDYVKVPRDWIPEMTATEDTEFYRYFEPRRIVFLLPDPIQISAFQVSQATEAVGLRLSEIRKSEISTHSEDFYCALNDRAVLVATDQCKYFLSVGNEPYATDSFANLDTLSVEWDVELNDEDLVAGYEALLKADERAMAGAGKDSSDDGGNPETDSGGAETENTEGIDTEAKLKEDEEAQKALREAVDAHRGWFAIDIYTWPQDVHKETAVTIPAAARHRLAELAKQIVGQRSTVAVHPDSGHAVACSKEFFEALLGDEPMSAFGLDEE
;
A
#
# COMPACT_ATOMS: atom_id res chain seq x y z
N LEU A 1 -16.10 -16.54 26.08
CA LEU A 1 -16.96 -16.98 27.24
C LEU A 1 -16.51 -18.33 27.78
N HIS A 2 -16.31 -19.32 26.89
CA HIS A 2 -15.69 -20.61 27.21
C HIS A 2 -14.38 -20.43 28.01
N GLU A 3 -13.49 -19.53 27.56
CA GLU A 3 -12.18 -19.18 28.14
C GLU A 3 -12.18 -18.75 29.62
N ILE A 4 -13.35 -18.46 30.21
CA ILE A 4 -13.49 -18.02 31.61
C ILE A 4 -14.29 -19.03 32.45
N ASP A 5 -14.13 -20.32 32.16
CA ASP A 5 -14.78 -21.47 32.81
C ASP A 5 -16.33 -21.43 32.75
N ARG A 6 -16.89 -20.82 31.70
CA ARG A 6 -18.35 -20.64 31.53
C ARG A 6 -18.91 -21.30 30.26
N THR A 7 -18.43 -22.51 29.97
CA THR A 7 -18.81 -23.32 28.80
C THR A 7 -20.33 -23.45 28.60
N GLU A 8 -21.10 -23.77 29.64
CA GLU A 8 -22.57 -23.89 29.49
C GLU A 8 -23.27 -22.55 29.15
N ASP A 9 -22.75 -21.42 29.64
CA ASP A 9 -23.26 -20.10 29.27
C ASP A 9 -22.84 -19.71 27.83
N ALA A 10 -21.69 -20.21 27.36
CA ALA A 10 -21.23 -20.06 25.97
C ALA A 10 -22.12 -20.87 25.01
N ILE A 11 -22.31 -22.16 25.29
CA ILE A 11 -23.21 -23.06 24.52
C ILE A 11 -24.62 -22.46 24.46
N ALA A 12 -25.14 -21.93 25.58
CA ALA A 12 -26.45 -21.27 25.59
C ALA A 12 -26.50 -19.99 24.73
N ALA A 13 -25.40 -19.23 24.66
CA ALA A 13 -25.31 -18.04 23.82
C ALA A 13 -25.22 -18.38 22.33
N PHE A 14 -24.41 -19.36 21.93
CA PHE A 14 -24.31 -19.81 20.54
C PHE A 14 -25.62 -20.42 20.04
N ASN A 15 -26.29 -21.26 20.84
CA ASN A 15 -27.62 -21.77 20.51
C ASN A 15 -28.65 -20.65 20.36
N ALA A 16 -28.63 -19.61 21.19
CA ALA A 16 -29.52 -18.46 21.03
C ALA A 16 -29.22 -17.66 19.74
N GLY A 17 -27.95 -17.51 19.38
CA GLY A 17 -27.55 -16.90 18.10
C GLY A 17 -28.02 -17.71 16.89
N LEU A 18 -27.99 -19.05 16.97
CA LEU A 18 -28.51 -19.97 15.94
C LEU A 18 -30.05 -20.08 15.92
N GLU A 19 -30.76 -19.70 17.01
CA GLU A 19 -32.22 -19.52 16.98
C GLU A 19 -32.63 -18.25 16.20
N ASP A 20 -31.82 -17.18 16.25
CA ASP A 20 -32.05 -15.93 15.50
C ASP A 20 -31.49 -15.98 14.05
N THR A 21 -30.32 -16.59 13.84
CA THR A 21 -29.59 -16.69 12.55
C THR A 21 -29.06 -18.12 12.32
N PRO A 22 -29.91 -19.09 11.91
CA PRO A 22 -29.51 -20.49 11.73
C PRO A 22 -28.52 -20.74 10.57
N GLU A 23 -28.30 -19.76 9.69
CA GLU A 23 -27.34 -19.81 8.59
C GLU A 23 -25.91 -19.34 8.95
N ALA A 24 -25.66 -18.87 10.17
CA ALA A 24 -24.36 -18.34 10.59
C ALA A 24 -23.35 -19.47 10.88
N ILE A 25 -22.46 -19.76 9.93
CA ILE A 25 -21.50 -20.87 10.00
C ILE A 25 -20.53 -20.76 11.19
N ASP A 26 -20.04 -19.56 11.47
CA ASP A 26 -19.13 -19.24 12.58
C ASP A 26 -19.74 -19.63 13.94
N LEU A 27 -21.07 -19.51 14.09
CA LEU A 27 -21.77 -19.90 15.32
C LEU A 27 -21.94 -21.43 15.45
N ILE A 28 -21.86 -22.17 14.34
CA ILE A 28 -21.86 -23.64 14.34
C ILE A 28 -20.47 -24.17 14.68
N GLU A 29 -19.42 -23.53 14.15
CA GLU A 29 -18.02 -23.78 14.45
C GLU A 29 -17.72 -23.56 15.95
N GLU A 30 -17.96 -22.35 16.45
CA GLU A 30 -17.78 -21.99 17.87
C GLU A 30 -18.59 -22.87 18.82
N LEU A 31 -19.82 -23.25 18.43
CA LEU A 31 -20.62 -24.23 19.17
C LEU A 31 -19.97 -25.62 19.17
N ALA A 32 -19.51 -26.10 18.02
CA ALA A 32 -18.91 -27.42 17.87
C ALA A 32 -17.63 -27.57 18.69
N LEU A 33 -16.74 -26.58 18.65
CA LEU A 33 -15.51 -26.52 19.45
C LEU A 33 -15.82 -26.42 20.95
N THR A 34 -16.75 -25.55 21.34
CA THR A 34 -17.11 -25.32 22.76
C THR A 34 -17.84 -26.52 23.41
N LEU A 35 -18.50 -27.38 22.63
CA LEU A 35 -19.16 -28.59 23.15
C LEU A 35 -18.12 -29.62 23.66
N PRO A 36 -18.33 -30.26 24.83
CA PRO A 36 -17.49 -31.38 25.25
C PRO A 36 -17.71 -32.62 24.36
N GLU A 37 -16.74 -33.54 24.38
CA GLU A 37 -16.72 -34.84 23.67
C GLU A 37 -18.09 -35.53 23.64
N ASP A 38 -18.74 -35.71 24.80
CA ASP A 38 -20.00 -36.46 24.93
C ASP A 38 -21.25 -35.71 24.40
N ARG A 39 -21.07 -34.46 23.94
CA ARG A 39 -22.12 -33.57 23.43
C ARG A 39 -21.89 -33.05 22.01
N LYS A 40 -20.78 -33.40 21.32
CA LYS A 40 -20.52 -32.93 19.93
C LYS A 40 -21.70 -33.14 18.96
N GLN A 41 -22.50 -34.18 19.16
CA GLN A 41 -23.74 -34.44 18.39
C GLN A 41 -24.82 -33.34 18.48
N GLU A 42 -24.67 -32.32 19.33
CA GLU A 42 -25.61 -31.18 19.42
C GLU A 42 -25.51 -30.21 18.23
N PHE A 43 -24.31 -29.90 17.70
CA PHE A 43 -24.18 -28.98 16.55
C PHE A 43 -24.72 -29.57 15.23
N VAL A 44 -24.85 -30.89 15.15
CA VAL A 44 -25.35 -31.64 13.97
C VAL A 44 -26.75 -31.17 13.52
N ALA A 45 -27.56 -30.63 14.44
CA ALA A 45 -28.87 -30.08 14.10
C ALA A 45 -28.77 -28.74 13.35
N ALA A 46 -27.81 -27.88 13.72
CA ALA A 46 -27.55 -26.60 13.07
C ALA A 46 -26.86 -26.79 11.72
N PHE A 47 -25.84 -27.66 11.64
CA PHE A 47 -25.18 -28.01 10.38
C PHE A 47 -26.19 -28.52 9.32
N LYS A 48 -27.17 -29.36 9.73
CA LYS A 48 -28.27 -29.82 8.85
C LYS A 48 -29.30 -28.74 8.49
N ALA A 49 -29.26 -27.57 9.11
CA ALA A 49 -30.17 -26.44 8.85
C ALA A 49 -29.58 -25.39 7.90
N LEU A 50 -28.26 -25.45 7.62
CA LEU A 50 -27.58 -24.61 6.64
C LEU A 50 -28.25 -24.70 5.24
N PRO A 51 -28.25 -23.63 4.43
CA PRO A 51 -28.83 -23.64 3.09
C PRO A 51 -28.22 -24.68 2.15
N ASP A 52 -26.89 -24.81 2.14
CA ASP A 52 -26.17 -25.95 1.59
C ASP A 52 -25.09 -26.43 2.58
N PRO A 53 -25.36 -27.49 3.37
CA PRO A 53 -24.39 -28.00 4.34
C PRO A 53 -23.12 -28.59 3.73
N MET A 54 -23.08 -28.84 2.41
CA MET A 54 -21.92 -29.45 1.75
C MET A 54 -20.93 -28.39 1.26
N GLU A 55 -21.41 -27.20 0.90
CA GLU A 55 -20.58 -26.02 0.63
C GLU A 55 -19.78 -25.58 1.87
N HIS A 56 -20.29 -25.85 3.07
CA HIS A 56 -19.65 -25.52 4.35
C HIS A 56 -18.93 -26.71 5.03
N PHE A 57 -18.77 -27.86 4.35
CA PHE A 57 -18.14 -29.04 4.97
C PHE A 57 -16.63 -28.86 5.20
N GLU A 58 -15.90 -28.39 4.18
CA GLU A 58 -14.44 -28.18 4.25
C GLU A 58 -14.10 -27.14 5.33
N TYR A 59 -14.76 -25.97 5.32
CA TYR A 59 -14.56 -24.90 6.30
C TYR A 59 -14.62 -25.39 7.76
N LEU A 60 -15.64 -26.19 8.12
CA LEU A 60 -15.74 -26.74 9.47
C LEU A 60 -14.72 -27.86 9.72
N ALA A 61 -14.37 -28.65 8.71
CA ALA A 61 -13.40 -29.73 8.84
C ALA A 61 -11.97 -29.19 9.04
N ASP A 62 -11.60 -28.13 8.33
CA ASP A 62 -10.34 -27.40 8.46
C ASP A 62 -10.24 -26.71 9.82
N SER A 63 -11.33 -26.12 10.32
CA SER A 63 -11.37 -25.59 11.70
C SER A 63 -11.12 -26.70 12.72
N PHE A 64 -11.81 -27.83 12.61
CA PHE A 64 -11.61 -28.96 13.53
C PHE A 64 -10.24 -29.64 13.37
N GLU A 65 -9.56 -29.51 12.22
CA GLU A 65 -8.14 -29.85 12.08
C GLU A 65 -7.23 -28.87 12.85
N ASN A 66 -7.42 -27.56 12.68
CA ASN A 66 -6.63 -26.52 13.34
C ASN A 66 -6.72 -26.55 14.87
N TYR A 67 -7.83 -27.05 15.42
CA TYR A 67 -8.04 -27.25 16.86
C TYR A 67 -7.83 -28.70 17.33
N GLU A 68 -7.40 -29.62 16.46
CA GLU A 68 -7.20 -31.06 16.70
C GLU A 68 -8.44 -31.77 17.30
N ASP A 69 -9.65 -31.27 17.02
CA ASP A 69 -10.93 -31.68 17.61
C ASP A 69 -11.48 -32.94 16.93
N SER A 70 -10.89 -34.08 17.32
CA SER A 70 -11.18 -35.41 16.81
C SER A 70 -12.67 -35.76 16.84
N GLU A 71 -13.35 -35.55 17.97
CA GLU A 71 -14.77 -35.87 18.15
C GLU A 71 -15.71 -34.95 17.35
N ALA A 72 -15.39 -33.66 17.19
CA ALA A 72 -16.17 -32.78 16.32
C ALA A 72 -15.99 -33.18 14.84
N LEU A 73 -14.76 -33.51 14.44
CA LEU A 73 -14.44 -33.93 13.07
C LEU A 73 -15.06 -35.29 12.72
N GLU A 74 -14.98 -36.31 13.58
CA GLU A 74 -15.70 -37.58 13.37
C GLU A 74 -17.22 -37.36 13.31
N THR A 75 -17.77 -36.50 14.16
CA THR A 75 -19.19 -36.14 14.15
C THR A 75 -19.60 -35.49 12.83
N LEU A 76 -18.84 -34.51 12.35
CA LEU A 76 -19.05 -33.82 11.07
C LEU A 76 -18.99 -34.81 9.89
N ILE A 77 -17.98 -35.68 9.89
CA ILE A 77 -17.78 -36.73 8.90
C ILE A 77 -18.96 -37.72 8.87
N GLU A 78 -19.50 -38.12 10.03
CA GLU A 78 -20.68 -38.99 10.09
C GLU A 78 -21.89 -38.29 9.47
N VAL A 79 -22.22 -37.06 9.91
CA VAL A 79 -23.37 -36.34 9.35
C VAL A 79 -23.24 -36.11 7.85
N ALA A 80 -22.11 -35.58 7.39
CA ALA A 80 -21.90 -35.29 5.98
C ALA A 80 -22.04 -36.56 5.12
N SER A 81 -21.53 -37.70 5.60
CA SER A 81 -21.66 -39.01 4.92
C SER A 81 -23.11 -39.54 4.87
N THR A 82 -24.07 -38.91 5.58
CA THR A 82 -25.52 -39.19 5.44
C THR A 82 -26.25 -38.21 4.50
N LEU A 83 -25.62 -37.07 4.17
CA LEU A 83 -26.19 -36.04 3.31
C LEU A 83 -25.73 -36.22 1.84
N SER A 84 -24.44 -36.50 1.63
CA SER A 84 -23.88 -36.80 0.31
C SER A 84 -23.09 -38.12 0.29
N SER A 85 -23.09 -38.79 -0.85
CA SER A 85 -22.18 -39.91 -1.17
C SER A 85 -20.87 -39.45 -1.82
N GLU A 86 -20.83 -38.19 -2.27
CA GLU A 86 -19.69 -37.53 -2.90
C GLU A 86 -19.37 -36.32 -2.02
N LEU A 87 -18.35 -36.47 -1.18
CA LEU A 87 -17.84 -35.44 -0.29
C LEU A 87 -16.41 -35.10 -0.74
N PRO A 88 -16.09 -33.82 -0.96
CA PRO A 88 -14.72 -33.38 -1.23
C PRO A 88 -13.76 -33.90 -0.16
N HIS A 89 -12.55 -34.27 -0.58
CA HIS A 89 -11.39 -34.59 0.25
C HIS A 89 -11.60 -35.62 1.38
N ILE A 90 -12.76 -36.30 1.45
CA ILE A 90 -13.25 -37.04 2.63
C ILE A 90 -12.36 -38.18 3.12
N ASN A 91 -11.43 -38.67 2.30
CA ASN A 91 -10.43 -39.65 2.71
C ASN A 91 -9.31 -39.04 3.56
N TYR A 92 -9.04 -37.75 3.43
CA TYR A 92 -8.09 -36.95 4.20
C TYR A 92 -8.62 -36.74 5.63
N TYR A 93 -9.78 -36.09 5.76
CA TYR A 93 -10.43 -35.89 7.06
C TYR A 93 -10.75 -37.20 7.79
N LYS A 94 -10.95 -38.34 7.08
CA LYS A 94 -11.07 -39.70 7.67
C LYS A 94 -9.75 -40.35 8.11
N ILE A 95 -8.67 -39.58 8.13
CA ILE A 95 -7.36 -39.95 8.68
C ILE A 95 -7.01 -39.08 9.89
N LEU A 96 -7.33 -37.78 9.90
CA LEU A 96 -6.93 -36.87 10.97
C LEU A 96 -7.35 -37.33 12.38
N PRO A 97 -8.58 -37.84 12.62
CA PRO A 97 -8.95 -38.43 13.92
C PRO A 97 -8.08 -39.63 14.35
N LEU A 98 -7.41 -40.32 13.42
CA LEU A 98 -6.46 -41.40 13.71
C LEU A 98 -5.05 -40.87 14.00
N ILE A 99 -4.76 -39.62 13.66
CA ILE A 99 -3.54 -38.92 14.04
C ILE A 99 -3.74 -38.32 15.43
N PHE A 100 -4.82 -37.57 15.65
CA PHE A 100 -5.16 -36.94 16.93
C PHE A 100 -5.37 -37.97 18.07
N ASN A 101 -5.90 -39.16 17.78
CA ASN A 101 -6.01 -40.27 18.74
C ASN A 101 -4.73 -41.15 18.87
N GLU A 102 -3.58 -40.71 18.36
CA GLU A 102 -2.30 -41.47 18.34
C GLU A 102 -2.35 -42.87 17.68
N ASP A 103 -3.37 -43.14 16.84
CA ASP A 103 -3.56 -44.40 16.10
C ASP A 103 -2.63 -44.48 14.87
N TYR A 104 -1.38 -44.03 15.06
CA TYR A 104 -0.37 -43.70 14.06
C TYR A 104 -0.09 -44.82 13.06
N ASP A 105 -0.03 -46.08 13.50
CA ASP A 105 0.20 -47.23 12.60
C ASP A 105 -0.95 -47.41 11.58
N VAL A 106 -2.18 -47.05 11.98
CA VAL A 106 -3.37 -47.08 11.11
C VAL A 106 -3.41 -45.85 10.21
N ALA A 107 -3.09 -44.67 10.74
CA ALA A 107 -2.96 -43.43 9.97
C ALA A 107 -1.90 -43.57 8.87
N PHE A 108 -0.67 -43.98 9.21
CA PHE A 108 0.42 -44.22 8.27
C PHE A 108 0.00 -45.16 7.14
N ALA A 109 -0.65 -46.28 7.47
CA ALA A 109 -1.10 -47.26 6.47
C ALA A 109 -2.15 -46.69 5.51
N LYS A 110 -3.01 -45.78 5.96
CA LYS A 110 -4.00 -45.06 5.13
C LYS A 110 -3.35 -43.98 4.27
N LEU A 111 -2.51 -43.12 4.85
CA LEU A 111 -1.76 -42.07 4.16
C LEU A 111 -0.90 -42.69 3.03
N ALA A 112 -0.10 -43.69 3.38
CA ALA A 112 0.77 -44.41 2.44
C ALA A 112 0.00 -45.27 1.42
N GLN A 113 -1.29 -45.50 1.60
CA GLN A 113 -2.19 -46.05 0.57
C GLN A 113 -2.77 -44.94 -0.32
N ALA A 114 -3.21 -43.81 0.26
CA ALA A 114 -3.77 -42.68 -0.47
C ALA A 114 -2.76 -42.13 -1.50
N ILE A 115 -1.53 -41.83 -1.08
CA ILE A 115 -0.43 -41.36 -1.95
C ILE A 115 -0.15 -42.31 -3.13
N LYS A 116 -0.57 -43.59 -3.04
CA LYS A 116 -0.37 -44.62 -4.08
C LYS A 116 -1.62 -44.94 -4.91
N ASP A 117 -2.79 -44.36 -4.63
CA ASP A 117 -4.00 -44.50 -5.45
C ASP A 117 -4.10 -43.30 -6.41
N PRO A 118 -4.07 -43.50 -7.76
CA PRO A 118 -4.20 -42.42 -8.75
C PRO A 118 -5.62 -41.82 -8.84
N LYS A 119 -6.46 -42.04 -7.83
CA LYS A 119 -7.74 -41.36 -7.58
C LYS A 119 -7.74 -40.54 -6.29
N THR A 120 -6.66 -40.58 -5.52
CA THR A 120 -6.48 -39.65 -4.40
C THR A 120 -6.48 -38.24 -4.95
N ASP A 121 -7.00 -37.33 -4.14
CA ASP A 121 -7.15 -35.96 -4.53
C ASP A 121 -5.78 -35.31 -4.73
N GLN A 122 -5.53 -34.82 -5.95
CA GLN A 122 -4.22 -34.33 -6.35
C GLN A 122 -3.89 -33.00 -5.69
N ASP A 123 -4.93 -32.21 -5.40
CA ASP A 123 -4.82 -30.88 -4.78
C ASP A 123 -4.49 -31.01 -3.28
N TYR A 124 -4.85 -32.14 -2.65
CA TYR A 124 -4.49 -32.47 -1.27
C TYR A 124 -3.22 -33.31 -1.12
N LEU A 125 -2.55 -33.71 -2.21
CA LEU A 125 -1.45 -34.69 -2.13
C LEU A 125 -0.32 -34.24 -1.19
N THR A 126 0.03 -32.95 -1.21
CA THR A 126 1.02 -32.33 -0.31
C THR A 126 0.65 -32.51 1.16
N PHE A 127 -0.64 -32.38 1.51
CA PHE A 127 -1.12 -32.57 2.88
C PHE A 127 -1.07 -34.05 3.30
N TYR A 128 -1.43 -34.99 2.41
CA TYR A 128 -1.23 -36.43 2.68
C TYR A 128 0.25 -36.78 2.89
N GLU A 129 1.17 -36.17 2.12
CA GLU A 129 2.61 -36.42 2.22
C GLU A 129 3.23 -35.78 3.46
N SER A 130 2.84 -34.54 3.82
CA SER A 130 3.25 -33.90 5.07
C SER A 130 2.78 -34.69 6.30
N TRP A 131 1.49 -35.06 6.37
CA TRP A 131 1.00 -35.90 7.47
C TRP A 131 1.63 -37.28 7.49
N LEU A 132 1.97 -37.89 6.34
CA LEU A 132 2.73 -39.14 6.32
C LEU A 132 4.10 -38.96 6.97
N CYS A 133 4.82 -37.89 6.64
CA CYS A 133 6.11 -37.57 7.22
C CYS A 133 6.02 -37.30 8.74
N ASN A 134 5.01 -36.55 9.20
CA ASN A 134 4.76 -36.29 10.62
C ASN A 134 4.57 -37.62 11.38
N VAL A 135 3.60 -38.44 10.95
CA VAL A 135 3.29 -39.75 11.54
C VAL A 135 4.48 -40.73 11.48
N ALA A 136 5.34 -40.61 10.46
CA ALA A 136 6.52 -41.45 10.31
C ALA A 136 7.57 -41.22 11.41
N VAL A 137 7.71 -39.99 11.91
CA VAL A 137 8.65 -39.68 13.00
C VAL A 137 8.20 -40.33 14.31
N HIS A 138 6.92 -40.25 14.66
CA HIS A 138 6.36 -40.95 15.84
C HIS A 138 6.53 -42.48 15.78
N LEU A 139 6.56 -43.07 14.58
CA LEU A 139 6.73 -44.51 14.38
C LEU A 139 8.18 -44.98 14.15
N GLY A 140 9.14 -44.08 13.91
CA GLY A 140 10.47 -44.45 13.44
C GLY A 140 10.49 -45.10 12.05
N ARG A 141 9.65 -44.57 11.14
CA ARG A 141 9.41 -45.07 9.76
C ARG A 141 9.68 -44.00 8.70
N GLU A 142 10.49 -43.01 9.02
CA GLU A 142 10.85 -41.83 8.23
C GLU A 142 11.36 -42.23 6.83
N ILE A 143 12.19 -43.27 6.79
CA ILE A 143 12.72 -43.88 5.55
C ILE A 143 11.61 -44.46 4.65
N GLU A 144 10.55 -45.03 5.21
CA GLU A 144 9.43 -45.62 4.46
C GLU A 144 8.44 -44.54 3.96
N ALA A 145 8.29 -43.45 4.72
CA ALA A 145 7.59 -42.26 4.27
C ALA A 145 8.33 -41.58 3.12
N TYR A 146 9.62 -41.30 3.28
CA TYR A 146 10.47 -40.77 2.22
C TYR A 146 10.45 -41.65 0.95
N GLU A 147 10.45 -42.98 1.08
CA GLU A 147 10.28 -43.87 -0.09
C GLU A 147 8.88 -43.76 -0.73
N THR A 148 7.84 -43.47 0.06
CA THR A 148 6.43 -43.43 -0.36
C THR A 148 5.99 -42.13 -1.04
N CYS A 149 6.38 -40.96 -0.51
CA CYS A 149 5.95 -39.65 -1.03
C CYS A 149 6.31 -39.47 -2.52
N THR A 150 5.53 -38.70 -3.27
CA THR A 150 5.80 -38.42 -4.68
C THR A 150 6.82 -37.31 -4.84
N ASP A 151 6.71 -36.24 -4.05
CA ASP A 151 7.77 -35.24 -3.96
C ASP A 151 8.89 -35.75 -3.04
N LYS A 152 10.14 -35.67 -3.51
CA LYS A 152 11.33 -36.11 -2.77
C LYS A 152 12.11 -34.95 -2.16
N GLY A 153 11.88 -33.72 -2.60
CA GLY A 153 12.41 -32.51 -1.99
C GLY A 153 11.60 -32.17 -0.74
N GLU A 154 10.28 -32.05 -0.87
CA GLU A 154 9.42 -31.69 0.26
C GLU A 154 9.34 -32.80 1.32
N ALA A 155 9.30 -34.07 0.91
CA ALA A 155 9.38 -35.16 1.88
C ALA A 155 10.73 -35.23 2.61
N LEU A 156 11.82 -34.73 2.02
CA LEU A 156 13.10 -34.55 2.74
C LEU A 156 12.97 -33.38 3.73
N ASN A 157 12.54 -32.21 3.25
CA ASN A 157 12.37 -30.98 4.03
C ASN A 157 11.52 -31.21 5.29
N THR A 158 10.26 -31.64 5.14
CA THR A 158 9.37 -31.93 6.26
C THR A 158 9.96 -32.96 7.25
N LEU A 159 10.61 -34.04 6.78
CA LEU A 159 11.20 -35.03 7.69
C LEU A 159 12.41 -34.49 8.46
N VAL A 160 13.30 -33.74 7.80
CA VAL A 160 14.48 -33.13 8.41
C VAL A 160 14.06 -32.12 9.48
N TYR A 161 13.13 -31.21 9.14
CA TYR A 161 12.56 -30.23 10.05
C TYR A 161 11.90 -30.86 11.29
N ARG A 162 11.02 -31.86 11.10
CA ARG A 162 10.36 -32.56 12.22
C ARG A 162 11.36 -33.31 13.10
N LEU A 163 12.39 -33.93 12.52
CA LEU A 163 13.44 -34.58 13.30
C LEU A 163 14.23 -33.56 14.14
N GLN A 164 14.64 -32.42 13.56
CA GLN A 164 15.35 -31.36 14.28
C GLN A 164 14.53 -30.79 15.45
N TYR A 165 13.32 -30.30 15.20
CA TYR A 165 12.62 -29.42 16.14
C TYR A 165 11.50 -30.07 16.97
N PHE A 166 10.85 -31.16 16.51
CA PHE A 166 9.66 -31.76 17.16
C PHE A 166 9.99 -32.88 18.16
N ASN A 167 11.03 -32.72 19.00
CA ASN A 167 11.48 -33.77 19.94
C ASN A 167 11.74 -33.31 21.39
N ASP A 168 11.44 -32.06 21.76
CA ASP A 168 11.85 -31.47 23.04
C ASP A 168 10.79 -31.53 24.17
N ASP A 169 9.51 -31.76 23.86
CA ASP A 169 8.41 -31.37 24.78
C ASP A 169 8.28 -32.17 26.10
N ASP A 170 8.17 -33.51 26.07
CA ASP A 170 7.47 -34.23 27.17
C ASP A 170 8.18 -35.46 27.78
N ALA A 171 9.52 -35.50 27.75
CA ALA A 171 10.29 -36.60 28.37
C ALA A 171 11.36 -36.12 29.36
N GLU A 172 11.25 -36.54 30.64
CA GLU A 172 12.33 -36.49 31.64
C GLU A 172 13.47 -37.49 31.32
N MET A 173 13.99 -37.48 30.09
CA MET A 173 15.18 -38.24 29.70
C MET A 173 16.40 -37.74 30.49
N ASN A 174 17.26 -38.66 30.91
CA ASN A 174 18.55 -38.24 31.46
C ASN A 174 19.53 -37.88 30.33
N GLU A 175 20.56 -37.09 30.66
CA GLU A 175 21.59 -36.58 29.74
C GLU A 175 22.17 -37.66 28.80
N SER A 176 22.33 -38.89 29.27
CA SER A 176 22.86 -40.01 28.46
C SER A 176 21.84 -40.64 27.52
N GLU A 177 20.54 -40.51 27.79
CA GLU A 177 19.45 -40.95 26.90
C GLU A 177 19.17 -39.90 25.84
N ALA A 178 19.12 -38.62 26.22
CA ALA A 178 19.03 -37.49 25.30
C ALA A 178 20.18 -37.49 24.28
N GLN A 179 21.44 -37.62 24.73
CA GLN A 179 22.60 -37.69 23.83
C GLN A 179 22.56 -38.91 22.89
N ALA A 180 22.06 -40.06 23.35
CA ALA A 180 21.92 -41.25 22.52
C ALA A 180 20.81 -41.09 21.47
N SER A 181 19.71 -40.42 21.81
CA SER A 181 18.63 -40.08 20.88
C SER A 181 19.11 -39.11 19.81
N ASP A 182 19.77 -38.02 20.21
CA ASP A 182 20.32 -37.02 19.28
C ASP A 182 21.35 -37.61 18.31
N THR A 183 22.20 -38.53 18.78
CA THR A 183 23.15 -39.25 17.92
C THR A 183 22.41 -40.08 16.85
N LYS A 184 21.41 -40.89 17.26
CA LYS A 184 20.59 -41.69 16.34
C LYS A 184 19.82 -40.80 15.34
N ARG A 185 19.31 -39.66 15.79
CA ARG A 185 18.63 -38.67 14.95
C ARG A 185 19.57 -38.13 13.87
N LYS A 186 20.79 -37.75 14.23
CA LYS A 186 21.78 -37.22 13.27
C LYS A 186 22.19 -38.28 12.24
N GLU A 187 22.44 -39.52 12.67
CA GLU A 187 22.66 -40.67 11.77
C GLU A 187 21.48 -40.92 10.80
N LEU A 188 20.24 -40.68 11.22
CA LEU A 188 19.06 -40.79 10.36
C LEU A 188 18.93 -39.64 9.36
N ILE A 189 19.16 -38.40 9.79
CA ILE A 189 19.17 -37.22 8.91
C ILE A 189 20.27 -37.37 7.84
N ASP A 190 21.47 -37.81 8.23
CA ASP A 190 22.54 -38.15 7.28
C ASP A 190 22.08 -39.22 6.26
N SER A 191 21.38 -40.26 6.72
CA SER A 191 20.87 -41.31 5.83
C SER A 191 19.74 -40.86 4.89
N LEU A 192 18.97 -39.84 5.28
CA LEU A 192 18.00 -39.17 4.39
C LEU A 192 18.72 -38.34 3.32
N TYR A 193 19.73 -37.53 3.70
CA TYR A 193 20.54 -36.75 2.76
C TYR A 193 21.32 -37.64 1.78
N GLU A 194 22.07 -38.64 2.26
CA GLU A 194 22.81 -39.60 1.42
C GLU A 194 21.91 -40.25 0.38
N ARG A 195 20.68 -40.61 0.79
CA ARG A 195 19.67 -41.27 -0.04
C ARG A 195 19.05 -40.32 -1.06
N HIS A 196 18.71 -39.10 -0.67
CA HIS A 196 18.17 -38.10 -1.57
C HIS A 196 19.22 -37.72 -2.62
N LEU A 197 20.42 -37.31 -2.22
CA LEU A 197 21.48 -36.90 -3.15
C LEU A 197 22.03 -38.08 -3.99
N SER A 198 21.83 -39.33 -3.58
CA SER A 198 22.08 -40.50 -4.44
C SER A 198 21.08 -40.65 -5.60
N ALA A 199 19.90 -40.05 -5.48
CA ALA A 199 18.85 -40.05 -6.51
C ALA A 199 18.79 -38.73 -7.30
N VAL A 200 18.95 -37.60 -6.61
CA VAL A 200 18.91 -36.23 -7.14
C VAL A 200 20.16 -35.48 -6.65
N PRO A 201 21.35 -35.71 -7.25
CA PRO A 201 22.62 -35.16 -6.75
C PRO A 201 22.78 -33.63 -6.91
N ASP A 202 21.85 -33.02 -7.66
CA ASP A 202 21.88 -31.62 -8.06
C ASP A 202 20.63 -30.84 -7.57
N ASP A 203 19.98 -31.32 -6.50
CA ASP A 203 18.93 -30.60 -5.78
C ASP A 203 19.56 -29.48 -4.90
N PRO A 204 19.27 -28.19 -5.14
CA PRO A 204 19.89 -27.09 -4.38
C PRO A 204 19.42 -27.04 -2.92
N ASN A 205 18.17 -27.42 -2.64
CA ASN A 205 17.58 -27.33 -1.30
C ASN A 205 18.17 -28.41 -0.39
N ALA A 206 18.42 -29.61 -0.91
CA ALA A 206 19.15 -30.65 -0.20
C ALA A 206 20.58 -30.23 0.17
N TRP A 207 21.27 -29.46 -0.67
CA TRP A 207 22.59 -28.90 -0.35
C TRP A 207 22.51 -27.72 0.63
N PHE A 208 21.46 -26.90 0.58
CA PHE A 208 21.18 -25.83 1.54
C PHE A 208 20.94 -26.37 2.96
N MET A 209 20.02 -27.32 3.15
CA MET A 209 19.71 -27.89 4.48
C MET A 209 20.89 -28.64 5.12
N ILE A 210 21.85 -29.14 4.32
CA ILE A 210 23.12 -29.68 4.84
C ILE A 210 23.99 -28.55 5.39
N ALA A 211 24.07 -27.42 4.67
CA ALA A 211 24.86 -26.26 5.04
C ALA A 211 24.31 -25.54 6.29
N ASP A 212 22.99 -25.38 6.40
CA ASP A 212 22.30 -24.85 7.60
C ASP A 212 22.74 -25.62 8.85
N ARG A 213 22.70 -26.95 8.79
CA ARG A 213 23.07 -27.83 9.90
C ARG A 213 24.57 -27.80 10.22
N GLU A 214 25.42 -27.44 9.26
CA GLU A 214 26.86 -27.21 9.47
C GLU A 214 27.12 -25.81 10.06
N MET A 215 26.29 -24.82 9.72
CA MET A 215 26.25 -23.48 10.33
C MET A 215 25.80 -23.56 11.80
N GLU A 216 24.72 -24.30 12.09
CA GLU A 216 24.27 -24.64 13.47
C GLU A 216 25.37 -25.34 14.30
N ALA A 217 26.34 -26.00 13.64
CA ALA A 217 27.45 -26.71 14.26
C ALA A 217 28.76 -25.91 14.34
N GLU A 218 28.76 -24.62 13.98
CA GLU A 218 29.93 -23.74 13.86
C GLU A 218 31.03 -24.22 12.86
N ASP A 219 30.73 -25.19 11.97
CA ASP A 219 31.64 -25.58 10.87
C ASP A 219 31.35 -24.75 9.61
N TYR A 220 31.55 -23.44 9.75
CA TYR A 220 31.35 -22.44 8.70
C TYR A 220 32.14 -22.74 7.41
N GLN A 221 33.22 -23.52 7.48
CA GLN A 221 34.00 -23.91 6.31
C GLN A 221 33.35 -25.06 5.52
N ALA A 222 32.69 -26.00 6.21
CA ALA A 222 31.84 -26.99 5.58
C ALA A 222 30.56 -26.33 5.01
N ALA A 223 29.86 -25.53 5.84
CA ALA A 223 28.63 -24.83 5.45
C ALA A 223 28.82 -23.98 4.18
N LEU A 224 29.86 -23.14 4.14
CA LEU A 224 30.22 -22.35 2.96
C LEU A 224 30.42 -23.21 1.69
N THR A 225 30.96 -24.42 1.83
CA THR A 225 31.19 -25.34 0.71
C THR A 225 29.85 -25.84 0.14
N HIS A 226 28.89 -26.17 1.00
CA HIS A 226 27.58 -26.67 0.61
C HIS A 226 26.62 -25.55 0.17
N TYR A 227 26.59 -24.38 0.83
CA TYR A 227 25.90 -23.19 0.31
C TYR A 227 26.42 -22.78 -1.07
N THR A 228 27.75 -22.81 -1.29
CA THR A 228 28.33 -22.52 -2.62
C THR A 228 27.82 -23.53 -3.66
N LYS A 229 27.75 -24.84 -3.32
CA LYS A 229 27.22 -25.87 -4.22
C LYS A 229 25.73 -25.66 -4.51
N ALA A 230 24.92 -25.27 -3.53
CA ALA A 230 23.51 -24.89 -3.74
C ALA A 230 23.38 -23.66 -4.65
N LEU A 231 24.18 -22.61 -4.41
CA LEU A 231 24.21 -21.38 -5.22
C LEU A 231 24.71 -21.57 -6.67
N GLU A 232 25.46 -22.66 -6.93
CA GLU A 232 25.82 -23.13 -8.28
C GLU A 232 24.74 -24.00 -8.95
N LEU A 233 23.68 -24.38 -8.22
CA LEU A 233 22.61 -25.26 -8.70
C LEU A 233 21.25 -24.57 -8.86
N THR A 234 20.94 -23.57 -8.04
CA THR A 234 19.66 -22.85 -8.16
C THR A 234 19.67 -21.83 -9.31
N ASP A 235 18.63 -21.90 -10.14
CA ASP A 235 18.27 -20.88 -11.14
C ASP A 235 17.20 -19.89 -10.61
N ASP A 236 16.65 -20.11 -9.41
CA ASP A 236 15.60 -19.31 -8.79
C ASP A 236 16.14 -17.98 -8.21
N PRO A 237 15.65 -16.78 -8.63
CA PRO A 237 16.17 -15.51 -8.16
C PRO A 237 16.13 -15.31 -6.64
N ASP A 238 15.05 -15.75 -5.97
CA ASP A 238 14.82 -15.42 -4.56
C ASP A 238 15.65 -16.33 -3.64
N GLY A 239 15.64 -17.64 -3.88
CA GLY A 239 16.56 -18.58 -3.23
C GLY A 239 18.04 -18.27 -3.50
N ARG A 240 18.36 -17.62 -4.64
CA ARG A 240 19.72 -17.12 -4.92
C ARG A 240 20.12 -15.93 -4.06
N TYR A 241 19.20 -15.08 -3.61
CA TYR A 241 19.50 -14.03 -2.62
C TYR A 241 19.89 -14.67 -1.29
N ALA A 242 19.02 -15.52 -0.73
CA ALA A 242 19.23 -16.18 0.55
C ALA A 242 20.55 -16.98 0.57
N LEU A 243 20.87 -17.71 -0.51
CA LEU A 243 22.13 -18.44 -0.63
C LEU A 243 23.39 -17.57 -0.75
N VAL A 244 23.27 -16.33 -1.25
CA VAL A 244 24.38 -15.35 -1.21
C VAL A 244 24.55 -14.81 0.21
N GLU A 245 23.46 -14.55 0.92
CA GLU A 245 23.44 -14.11 2.31
C GLU A 245 24.08 -15.15 3.25
N SER A 246 23.66 -16.41 3.20
CA SER A 246 24.24 -17.49 4.01
C SER A 246 25.73 -17.74 3.70
N CYS A 247 26.16 -17.54 2.44
CA CYS A 247 27.59 -17.55 2.10
C CYS A 247 28.34 -16.34 2.70
N VAL A 248 27.71 -15.16 2.73
CA VAL A 248 28.28 -13.95 3.34
C VAL A 248 28.50 -14.15 4.84
N ASP A 249 27.52 -14.67 5.57
CA ASP A 249 27.65 -14.97 7.00
C ASP A 249 28.82 -15.91 7.28
N CYS A 250 28.92 -17.02 6.54
CA CYS A 250 30.07 -17.92 6.63
C CYS A 250 31.40 -17.20 6.38
N TYR A 251 31.46 -16.28 5.41
CA TYR A 251 32.67 -15.50 5.15
C TYR A 251 32.97 -14.46 6.24
N VAL A 252 31.97 -13.93 6.94
CA VAL A 252 32.17 -13.02 8.08
C VAL A 252 32.73 -13.79 9.28
N GLU A 253 32.08 -14.89 9.67
CA GLU A 253 32.51 -15.73 10.80
C GLU A 253 33.91 -16.35 10.61
N LEU A 254 34.30 -16.63 9.35
CA LEU A 254 35.64 -17.13 9.01
C LEU A 254 36.75 -16.03 8.97
N ASP A 255 36.46 -14.78 9.34
CA ASP A 255 37.35 -13.60 9.18
C ASP A 255 37.84 -13.45 7.71
N GLN A 256 36.92 -13.66 6.77
CA GLN A 256 37.20 -13.75 5.34
C GLN A 256 36.30 -12.87 4.45
N ALA A 257 35.50 -11.97 5.02
CA ALA A 257 34.52 -11.14 4.30
C ALA A 257 35.06 -10.51 2.99
N VAL A 258 36.26 -9.92 3.03
CA VAL A 258 36.90 -9.29 1.85
C VAL A 258 37.23 -10.31 0.74
N HIS A 259 37.59 -11.55 1.11
CA HIS A 259 37.78 -12.67 0.19
C HIS A 259 36.45 -13.23 -0.29
N GLY A 260 35.41 -13.25 0.55
CA GLY A 260 34.05 -13.62 0.18
C GLY A 260 33.47 -12.73 -0.91
N TYR A 261 33.55 -11.41 -0.71
CA TYR A 261 33.17 -10.42 -1.74
C TYR A 261 33.97 -10.61 -3.04
N GLN A 262 35.23 -11.05 -2.98
CA GLN A 262 36.02 -11.36 -4.19
C GLN A 262 35.58 -12.67 -4.87
N SER A 263 35.14 -13.67 -4.10
CA SER A 263 34.78 -15.02 -4.57
C SER A 263 33.37 -15.12 -5.15
N LEU A 264 32.38 -14.49 -4.53
CA LEU A 264 30.97 -14.54 -4.94
C LEU A 264 30.77 -13.96 -6.35
N LYS A 265 29.93 -14.60 -7.18
CA LYS A 265 29.80 -14.25 -8.61
C LYS A 265 28.99 -12.97 -8.82
N ASP A 266 27.84 -12.88 -8.16
CA ASP A 266 27.06 -11.65 -8.10
C ASP A 266 27.70 -10.71 -7.08
N LYS A 267 28.03 -9.50 -7.53
CA LYS A 267 28.67 -8.46 -6.71
C LYS A 267 27.69 -7.43 -6.16
N LYS A 268 26.50 -7.27 -6.75
CA LYS A 268 25.48 -6.35 -6.23
C LYS A 268 24.86 -6.95 -4.98
N THR A 269 24.28 -8.14 -5.11
CA THR A 269 23.67 -8.90 -4.02
C THR A 269 24.67 -9.15 -2.89
N ALA A 270 25.89 -9.60 -3.21
CA ALA A 270 26.92 -9.80 -2.19
C ALA A 270 27.33 -8.51 -1.46
N PHE A 271 27.39 -7.36 -2.16
CA PHE A 271 27.67 -6.08 -1.50
C PHE A 271 26.53 -5.69 -0.52
N GLN A 272 25.28 -5.91 -0.92
CA GLN A 272 24.10 -5.63 -0.10
C GLN A 272 24.09 -6.49 1.18
N CYS A 273 24.24 -7.82 1.06
CA CYS A 273 24.36 -8.70 2.23
C CYS A 273 25.54 -8.28 3.15
N PHE A 274 26.73 -8.00 2.59
CA PHE A 274 27.86 -7.50 3.39
C PHE A 274 27.60 -6.13 4.05
N SER A 275 26.67 -5.31 3.54
CA SER A 275 26.31 -4.02 4.13
C SER A 275 25.31 -4.12 5.29
N TYR A 276 24.57 -5.23 5.39
CA TYR A 276 23.71 -5.53 6.54
C TYR A 276 24.48 -6.23 7.67
N VAL A 277 25.39 -7.16 7.32
CA VAL A 277 26.07 -8.02 8.31
C VAL A 277 27.30 -7.35 8.96
N LEU A 278 28.00 -6.44 8.26
CA LEU A 278 29.22 -5.80 8.77
C LEU A 278 28.96 -4.41 9.37
N GLU A 279 29.63 -4.11 10.49
CA GLU A 279 29.71 -2.73 11.00
C GLU A 279 30.26 -1.78 9.93
N SER A 280 29.53 -0.69 9.66
CA SER A 280 29.81 0.25 8.57
C SER A 280 31.19 0.95 8.66
N ASP A 281 31.80 0.98 9.84
CA ASP A 281 33.16 1.49 10.04
C ASP A 281 34.21 0.39 10.28
N SER A 282 33.87 -0.89 10.05
CA SER A 282 34.86 -1.97 10.01
C SER A 282 35.84 -1.80 8.84
N ASP A 283 37.10 -2.20 9.04
CA ASP A 283 38.11 -2.18 7.98
C ASP A 283 37.77 -3.15 6.83
N ALA A 284 37.03 -4.23 7.13
CA ALA A 284 36.53 -5.18 6.15
C ALA A 284 35.46 -4.55 5.24
N PHE A 285 34.42 -3.92 5.81
CA PHE A 285 33.39 -3.26 5.00
C PHE A 285 33.96 -2.10 4.18
N LYS A 286 34.87 -1.30 4.74
CA LYS A 286 35.59 -0.25 4.00
C LYS A 286 36.37 -0.81 2.79
N ALA A 287 37.03 -1.95 2.94
CA ALA A 287 37.76 -2.62 1.86
C ALA A 287 36.82 -3.20 0.79
N ILE A 288 35.64 -3.69 1.18
CA ILE A 288 34.59 -4.17 0.26
C ILE A 288 33.98 -2.99 -0.50
N GLN A 289 33.56 -1.93 0.21
CA GLN A 289 32.99 -0.71 -0.36
C GLN A 289 33.94 -0.02 -1.34
N GLN A 290 35.25 0.00 -1.08
CA GLN A 290 36.23 0.52 -2.04
C GLN A 290 36.27 -0.30 -3.34
N GLN A 291 36.23 -1.63 -3.25
CA GLN A 291 36.22 -2.50 -4.44
C GLN A 291 34.89 -2.41 -5.20
N TYR A 292 33.77 -2.28 -4.50
CA TYR A 292 32.46 -2.05 -5.12
C TYR A 292 32.44 -0.73 -5.89
N ARG A 293 32.92 0.37 -5.29
CA ARG A 293 33.07 1.68 -5.94
C ARG A 293 33.98 1.67 -7.18
N GLU A 294 35.04 0.86 -7.17
CA GLU A 294 35.93 0.70 -8.32
C GLU A 294 35.28 -0.10 -9.47
N GLN A 295 34.36 -1.01 -9.16
CA GLN A 295 33.70 -1.88 -10.15
C GLN A 295 32.37 -1.30 -10.68
N PHE A 296 31.59 -0.63 -9.83
CA PHE A 296 30.26 -0.10 -10.12
C PHE A 296 30.14 1.41 -9.80
N PRO A 297 30.99 2.28 -10.39
CA PRO A 297 31.10 3.68 -10.00
C PRO A 297 29.84 4.54 -10.24
N ASN A 298 28.83 4.05 -10.96
CA ASN A 298 27.56 4.76 -11.21
C ASN A 298 26.35 4.13 -10.49
N ASP A 299 26.56 3.09 -9.69
CA ASP A 299 25.49 2.40 -8.98
C ASP A 299 24.92 3.22 -7.81
N LEU A 300 23.63 3.03 -7.48
CA LEU A 300 22.94 3.81 -6.44
C LEU A 300 23.59 3.67 -5.06
N GLU A 301 24.14 2.50 -4.71
CA GLU A 301 24.88 2.29 -3.44
C GLU A 301 26.17 3.14 -3.36
N VAL A 302 26.71 3.53 -4.51
CA VAL A 302 27.89 4.42 -4.60
C VAL A 302 27.46 5.88 -4.61
N ARG A 303 26.42 6.21 -5.38
CA ARG A 303 26.03 7.60 -5.67
C ARG A 303 25.13 8.24 -4.64
N LEU A 304 24.28 7.49 -3.95
CA LEU A 304 23.44 8.06 -2.89
C LEU A 304 24.30 8.58 -1.71
N PRO A 305 25.27 7.85 -1.15
CA PRO A 305 26.16 8.40 -0.12
C PRO A 305 27.05 9.57 -0.60
N GLU A 306 27.36 9.64 -1.90
CA GLU A 306 28.05 10.79 -2.50
C GLU A 306 27.12 12.03 -2.50
N ILE A 307 25.87 11.86 -2.96
CA ILE A 307 24.82 12.89 -2.93
C ILE A 307 24.55 13.39 -1.50
N GLU A 308 24.45 12.48 -0.53
CA GLU A 308 24.22 12.79 0.89
C GLU A 308 25.38 13.63 1.46
N SER A 309 26.63 13.20 1.24
CA SER A 309 27.81 13.96 1.71
C SER A 309 27.98 15.32 1.02
N LEU A 310 27.61 15.42 -0.27
CA LEU A 310 27.55 16.71 -0.99
C LEU A 310 26.45 17.63 -0.41
N TYR A 311 25.33 17.07 0.04
CA TYR A 311 24.25 17.83 0.68
C TYR A 311 24.64 18.33 2.09
N GLU A 312 25.18 17.45 2.94
CA GLU A 312 25.71 17.79 4.27
C GLU A 312 26.75 18.92 4.23
N THR A 313 27.63 18.88 3.22
CA THR A 313 28.69 19.88 3.02
C THR A 313 28.22 21.15 2.30
N GLU A 314 26.91 21.34 2.17
CA GLU A 314 26.22 22.49 1.56
C GLU A 314 26.57 22.73 0.07
N LYS A 315 27.01 21.70 -0.64
CA LYS A 315 27.41 21.74 -2.07
C LYS A 315 26.22 21.49 -3.01
N PHE A 316 25.11 22.18 -2.78
CA PHE A 316 23.82 21.91 -3.47
C PHE A 316 23.86 21.96 -5.02
N ALA A 317 24.84 22.65 -5.62
CA ALA A 317 25.03 22.61 -7.08
C ALA A 317 25.63 21.27 -7.57
N GLU A 318 26.55 20.69 -6.81
CA GLU A 318 27.16 19.39 -7.10
C GLU A 318 26.15 18.26 -6.83
N VAL A 319 25.32 18.40 -5.78
CA VAL A 319 24.16 17.52 -5.52
C VAL A 319 23.22 17.46 -6.73
N LEU A 320 22.84 18.63 -7.27
CA LEU A 320 21.91 18.69 -8.39
C LEU A 320 22.50 18.09 -9.67
N GLU A 321 23.76 18.40 -10.01
CA GLU A 321 24.44 17.84 -11.18
C GLU A 321 24.56 16.31 -11.10
N LEU A 322 24.89 15.77 -9.93
CA LEU A 322 25.00 14.33 -9.74
C LEU A 322 23.63 13.63 -9.72
N ALA A 323 22.63 14.20 -9.07
CA ALA A 323 21.28 13.62 -9.02
C ALA A 323 20.57 13.70 -10.39
N ASP A 324 20.73 14.79 -11.16
CA ASP A 324 20.27 14.86 -12.55
C ASP A 324 20.91 13.75 -13.41
N ALA A 325 22.20 13.46 -13.21
CA ALA A 325 22.90 12.39 -13.93
C ALA A 325 22.41 10.99 -13.51
N VAL A 326 22.26 10.73 -12.21
CA VAL A 326 21.76 9.44 -11.68
C VAL A 326 20.34 9.15 -12.17
N ILE A 327 19.43 10.14 -12.13
CA ILE A 327 18.05 9.97 -12.62
C ILE A 327 18.00 9.74 -14.14
N ALA A 328 18.97 10.28 -14.89
CA ALA A 328 19.07 10.07 -16.34
C ALA A 328 19.77 8.76 -16.75
N GLU A 329 20.46 8.09 -15.83
CA GLU A 329 21.09 6.76 -16.03
C GLU A 329 20.31 5.62 -15.37
N ALA A 330 19.29 5.91 -14.54
CA ALA A 330 18.45 4.92 -13.88
C ALA A 330 17.59 4.14 -14.89
N ASP A 331 17.51 2.82 -14.67
CA ASP A 331 16.58 1.95 -15.38
C ASP A 331 15.19 2.08 -14.72
N PRO A 332 14.10 2.37 -15.47
CA PRO A 332 12.76 2.46 -14.89
C PRO A 332 12.25 1.14 -14.31
N ASP A 333 12.84 -0.01 -14.72
CA ASP A 333 12.47 -1.34 -14.23
C ASP A 333 13.37 -1.80 -13.04
N ASP A 334 14.20 -0.92 -12.46
CA ASP A 334 15.07 -1.25 -11.30
C ASP A 334 14.28 -1.28 -9.97
N VAL A 335 14.30 -2.43 -9.30
CA VAL A 335 13.69 -2.70 -7.98
C VAL A 335 14.16 -1.72 -6.87
N ASN A 336 15.26 -0.98 -7.10
CA ASN A 336 15.78 0.04 -6.16
C ASN A 336 15.02 1.38 -6.18
N GLU A 337 13.72 1.40 -6.49
CA GLU A 337 12.91 2.64 -6.57
C GLU A 337 13.06 3.53 -5.33
N TRP A 338 13.08 2.96 -4.11
CA TRP A 338 13.23 3.76 -2.89
C TRP A 338 14.54 4.54 -2.84
N LYS A 339 15.64 4.02 -3.41
CA LYS A 339 16.92 4.73 -3.55
C LYS A 339 16.83 5.82 -4.61
N LEU A 340 16.12 5.57 -5.71
CA LEU A 340 15.89 6.58 -6.74
C LEU A 340 15.02 7.73 -6.21
N SER A 341 13.95 7.42 -5.48
CA SER A 341 13.11 8.38 -4.74
C SER A 341 13.93 9.18 -3.73
N ARG A 342 14.84 8.53 -2.98
CA ARG A 342 15.80 9.22 -2.10
C ARG A 342 16.72 10.19 -2.86
N VAL A 343 17.17 9.83 -4.07
CA VAL A 343 17.94 10.72 -4.95
C VAL A 343 17.08 11.91 -5.43
N ARG A 344 15.81 11.69 -5.82
CA ARG A 344 14.85 12.75 -6.18
C ARG A 344 14.63 13.71 -5.00
N PHE A 345 14.49 13.19 -3.78
CA PHE A 345 14.34 13.96 -2.54
C PHE A 345 15.49 14.95 -2.31
N TYR A 346 16.74 14.49 -2.28
CA TYR A 346 17.90 15.38 -2.10
C TYR A 346 18.05 16.42 -3.23
N ARG A 347 17.71 16.03 -4.46
CA ARG A 347 17.71 16.92 -5.63
C ARG A 347 16.70 18.07 -5.48
N ILE A 348 15.49 17.78 -5.01
CA ILE A 348 14.43 18.77 -4.77
C ILE A 348 14.82 19.73 -3.62
N LEU A 349 15.43 19.22 -2.54
CA LEU A 349 15.96 20.07 -1.47
C LEU A 349 17.13 20.95 -1.94
N ALA A 350 18.03 20.41 -2.78
CA ALA A 350 19.11 21.18 -3.38
C ALA A 350 18.59 22.34 -4.25
N LEU A 351 17.53 22.13 -5.04
CA LEU A 351 16.85 23.20 -5.79
C LEU A 351 16.33 24.31 -4.86
N ALA A 352 15.71 23.96 -3.73
CA ALA A 352 15.24 24.93 -2.75
C ALA A 352 16.40 25.70 -2.09
N HIS A 353 17.51 25.04 -1.75
CA HIS A 353 18.72 25.69 -1.23
C HIS A 353 19.33 26.67 -2.24
N LEU A 354 19.39 26.27 -3.53
CA LEU A 354 19.80 27.10 -4.67
C LEU A 354 18.77 28.21 -5.04
N LYS A 355 17.72 28.39 -4.24
CA LYS A 355 16.65 29.38 -4.39
C LYS A 355 15.79 29.23 -5.65
N ARG A 356 15.77 28.03 -6.23
CA ARG A 356 14.79 27.56 -7.22
C ARG A 356 13.55 26.98 -6.51
N THR A 357 13.07 27.64 -5.44
CA THR A 357 12.06 27.07 -4.52
C THR A 357 10.75 26.72 -5.21
N ASP A 358 10.40 27.45 -6.25
CA ASP A 358 9.09 27.33 -6.88
C ASP A 358 9.10 26.16 -7.89
N GLN A 359 10.28 25.85 -8.46
CA GLN A 359 10.52 24.58 -9.16
C GLN A 359 10.52 23.41 -8.17
N ALA A 360 11.17 23.53 -7.01
CA ALA A 360 11.15 22.49 -5.98
C ALA A 360 9.72 22.16 -5.50
N LEU A 361 8.86 23.18 -5.34
CA LEU A 361 7.43 23.02 -5.01
C LEU A 361 6.55 22.50 -6.16
N ILE A 362 7.05 22.48 -7.39
CA ILE A 362 6.40 21.83 -8.54
C ILE A 362 6.83 20.37 -8.60
N GLU A 363 8.14 20.11 -8.58
CA GLU A 363 8.70 18.76 -8.66
C GLU A 363 8.29 17.88 -7.48
N SER A 364 8.20 18.44 -6.26
CA SER A 364 7.71 17.68 -5.09
C SER A 364 6.23 17.26 -5.20
N ARG A 365 5.48 17.67 -6.23
CA ARG A 365 4.10 17.19 -6.48
C ARG A 365 4.07 15.86 -7.22
N ASN A 366 5.20 15.44 -7.78
CA ASN A 366 5.36 14.21 -8.55
C ASN A 366 5.91 13.06 -7.70
N GLU A 367 6.25 13.31 -6.43
CA GLU A 367 6.60 12.27 -5.46
C GLU A 367 5.36 11.88 -4.64
N ASP A 368 5.39 10.70 -4.04
CA ASP A 368 4.30 10.11 -3.25
C ASP A 368 3.82 11.04 -2.13
N ASP A 369 2.55 10.89 -1.74
CA ASP A 369 1.84 11.76 -0.79
C ASP A 369 2.61 12.07 0.50
N HIS A 370 3.26 11.06 1.07
CA HIS A 370 4.09 11.20 2.27
C HIS A 370 5.38 12.00 1.98
N ILE A 371 6.14 11.61 0.96
CA ILE A 371 7.40 12.27 0.54
C ILE A 371 7.15 13.72 0.11
N ARG A 372 6.05 13.98 -0.59
CA ARG A 372 5.60 15.30 -1.03
C ARG A 372 5.41 16.27 0.13
N ASP A 373 4.73 15.88 1.20
CA ASP A 373 4.47 16.77 2.33
C ASP A 373 5.69 16.90 3.27
N GLN A 374 6.56 15.87 3.36
CA GLN A 374 7.92 16.02 3.92
C GLN A 374 8.72 17.09 3.15
N LEU A 375 8.83 16.95 1.82
CA LEU A 375 9.54 17.89 0.95
C LEU A 375 8.97 19.31 1.06
N ARG A 376 7.65 19.49 0.98
CA ARG A 376 7.00 20.81 1.16
C ARG A 376 7.38 21.45 2.49
N THR A 377 7.39 20.67 3.58
CA THR A 377 7.81 21.12 4.91
C THR A 377 9.24 21.64 4.89
N LEU A 378 10.19 20.84 4.40
CA LEU A 378 11.59 21.21 4.31
C LEU A 378 11.85 22.40 3.36
N ILE A 379 11.14 22.49 2.24
CA ILE A 379 11.21 23.64 1.32
C ILE A 379 10.74 24.93 2.00
N TYR A 380 9.65 24.90 2.78
CA TYR A 380 9.20 26.08 3.53
C TYR A 380 10.16 26.48 4.66
N ALA A 381 10.84 25.51 5.29
CA ALA A 381 11.97 25.80 6.19
C ALA A 381 13.11 26.52 5.46
N ILE A 382 13.58 26.00 4.32
CA ILE A 382 14.67 26.56 3.50
C ILE A 382 14.32 27.96 2.95
N LYS A 383 13.02 28.22 2.71
CA LYS A 383 12.46 29.52 2.29
C LYS A 383 12.21 30.48 3.47
N GLY A 384 12.37 30.02 4.72
CA GLY A 384 12.19 30.81 5.94
C GLY A 384 10.73 31.10 6.31
N GLN A 385 9.77 30.34 5.79
CA GLN A 385 8.33 30.62 5.90
C GLN A 385 7.70 29.90 7.10
N ARG A 386 8.04 30.31 8.32
CA ARG A 386 7.64 29.64 9.59
C ARG A 386 6.20 29.14 9.63
N GLN A 387 5.21 29.97 9.30
CA GLN A 387 3.80 29.56 9.33
C GLN A 387 3.53 28.38 8.39
N ARG A 388 3.94 28.48 7.11
CA ARG A 388 3.77 27.41 6.12
C ARG A 388 4.58 26.16 6.46
N PHE A 389 5.76 26.32 7.09
CA PHE A 389 6.52 25.22 7.67
C PHE A 389 5.70 24.50 8.75
N THR A 390 5.16 25.23 9.74
CA THR A 390 4.38 24.62 10.83
C THR A 390 3.09 23.96 10.30
N GLU A 391 2.41 24.57 9.33
CA GLU A 391 1.23 24.00 8.67
C GLU A 391 1.55 22.73 7.86
N ALA A 392 2.69 22.68 7.17
CA ALA A 392 3.12 21.51 6.41
C ALA A 392 3.65 20.39 7.32
N TYR A 393 4.42 20.74 8.36
CA TYR A 393 4.92 19.78 9.35
C TYR A 393 3.77 19.07 10.07
N LYS A 394 2.74 19.83 10.48
CA LYS A 394 1.50 19.25 11.04
C LYS A 394 0.88 18.21 10.10
N ARG A 395 0.62 18.59 8.85
CA ARG A 395 0.09 17.69 7.80
C ARG A 395 0.96 16.48 7.51
N CYS A 396 2.24 16.52 7.86
CA CYS A 396 3.18 15.42 7.66
C CYS A 396 3.18 14.46 8.85
N VAL A 397 3.19 14.98 10.08
CA VAL A 397 3.03 14.18 11.32
C VAL A 397 1.64 13.55 11.41
N GLU A 398 0.62 14.18 10.81
CA GLU A 398 -0.75 13.66 10.68
C GLU A 398 -0.88 12.50 9.65
N VAL A 399 0.15 12.21 8.84
CA VAL A 399 0.07 11.28 7.69
C VAL A 399 1.25 10.30 7.62
N SER A 400 2.32 10.51 8.41
CA SER A 400 3.53 9.69 8.34
C SER A 400 4.12 9.46 9.74
N ASP A 401 3.94 8.24 10.25
CA ASP A 401 4.50 7.76 11.53
C ASP A 401 6.03 7.91 11.61
N TYR A 402 6.68 7.99 10.45
CA TYR A 402 8.13 8.05 10.32
C TYR A 402 8.73 9.46 10.31
N PHE A 403 7.97 10.55 10.21
CA PHE A 403 8.54 11.90 10.04
C PHE A 403 8.50 12.77 11.31
N ASP A 404 9.58 12.70 12.10
CA ASP A 404 9.67 13.35 13.41
C ASP A 404 10.39 14.73 13.42
N ALA A 405 10.65 15.25 14.62
CA ALA A 405 11.30 16.54 14.85
C ALA A 405 12.81 16.55 14.61
N ASP A 406 13.51 15.41 14.77
CA ASP A 406 14.95 15.31 14.59
C ASP A 406 15.30 15.01 13.12
N GLN A 407 14.48 14.24 12.39
CA GLN A 407 14.62 14.12 10.92
C GLN A 407 14.53 15.46 10.20
N VAL A 408 13.63 16.36 10.62
CA VAL A 408 13.58 17.74 10.07
C VAL A 408 14.92 18.46 10.25
N LEU A 409 15.59 18.25 11.39
CA LEU A 409 16.86 18.89 11.73
C LEU A 409 18.05 18.30 10.97
N ASP A 410 18.00 17.02 10.60
CA ASP A 410 19.01 16.36 9.75
C ASP A 410 19.06 16.99 8.35
N TYR A 411 17.90 17.23 7.72
CA TYR A 411 17.85 17.84 6.38
C TYR A 411 17.97 19.37 6.39
N VAL A 412 17.39 20.08 7.38
CA VAL A 412 17.31 21.54 7.38
C VAL A 412 17.50 22.15 8.77
N LYS A 413 18.44 23.10 8.86
CA LYS A 413 18.79 23.85 10.08
C LYS A 413 17.69 24.85 10.49
N VAL A 414 16.58 24.36 11.03
CA VAL A 414 15.49 25.17 11.62
C VAL A 414 15.72 25.49 13.10
N PRO A 415 15.21 26.62 13.61
CA PRO A 415 15.08 26.84 15.05
C PRO A 415 14.08 25.84 15.65
N ARG A 416 14.45 25.17 16.76
CA ARG A 416 13.57 24.19 17.41
C ARG A 416 12.20 24.73 17.84
N ASP A 417 12.03 26.05 18.03
CA ASP A 417 10.72 26.65 18.34
C ASP A 417 9.77 26.74 17.12
N TRP A 418 10.23 26.42 15.91
CA TRP A 418 9.37 26.31 14.73
C TRP A 418 8.63 24.97 14.68
N ILE A 419 9.24 23.93 15.24
CA ILE A 419 8.69 22.58 15.31
C ILE A 419 7.70 22.55 16.48
N PRO A 420 6.39 22.37 16.26
CA PRO A 420 5.43 22.23 17.34
C PRO A 420 5.66 20.90 18.09
N GLU A 421 5.55 20.92 19.41
CA GLU A 421 5.37 19.69 20.19
C GLU A 421 4.03 19.07 19.78
N MET A 422 4.09 17.95 19.06
CA MET A 422 2.94 17.18 18.57
C MET A 422 3.06 15.76 19.12
N THR A 423 2.02 15.29 19.81
CA THR A 423 1.78 13.85 19.96
C THR A 423 0.93 13.42 18.77
N ALA A 424 1.30 12.31 18.10
CA ALA A 424 0.40 11.68 17.15
C ALA A 424 -0.94 11.36 17.84
N THR A 425 -2.05 11.75 17.24
CA THR A 425 -3.39 11.56 17.81
C THR A 425 -4.02 10.33 17.19
N GLU A 426 -4.18 9.27 17.99
CA GLU A 426 -4.68 7.94 17.58
C GLU A 426 -6.15 7.93 17.09
N ASP A 427 -6.83 9.08 17.05
CA ASP A 427 -8.27 9.24 16.71
C ASP A 427 -8.50 9.64 15.24
N THR A 428 -8.48 8.64 14.36
CA THR A 428 -9.25 8.53 13.09
C THR A 428 -9.22 9.71 12.08
N GLU A 429 -8.27 9.63 11.15
CA GLU A 429 -8.55 9.57 9.70
C GLU A 429 -9.67 10.47 9.13
N PHE A 430 -9.33 11.73 8.83
CA PHE A 430 -9.94 12.46 7.72
C PHE A 430 -8.93 12.54 6.56
N TYR A 431 -9.02 11.61 5.61
CA TYR A 431 -8.18 11.62 4.43
C TYR A 431 -8.61 12.69 3.43
N ARG A 432 -7.98 13.87 3.52
CA ARG A 432 -8.20 15.05 2.65
C ARG A 432 -8.09 14.81 1.14
N TYR A 433 -7.62 13.64 0.71
CA TYR A 433 -7.45 13.26 -0.69
C TYR A 433 -8.63 12.43 -1.23
N PHE A 434 -9.35 11.71 -0.37
CA PHE A 434 -10.53 10.91 -0.72
C PHE A 434 -11.87 11.67 -0.54
N GLU A 435 -11.83 12.93 -0.09
CA GLU A 435 -13.05 13.73 0.12
C GLU A 435 -13.00 15.14 -0.49
N PRO A 436 -13.89 15.48 -1.44
CA PRO A 436 -13.84 16.75 -2.18
C PRO A 436 -14.35 17.94 -1.34
N ARG A 437 -13.49 18.47 -0.46
CA ARG A 437 -13.77 19.66 0.35
C ARG A 437 -13.90 20.93 -0.50
N ARG A 438 -13.15 21.03 -1.59
CA ARG A 438 -13.18 22.15 -2.54
C ARG A 438 -13.18 21.61 -3.96
N ILE A 439 -14.05 22.16 -4.80
CA ILE A 439 -13.98 21.93 -6.26
C ILE A 439 -13.95 23.28 -6.96
N VAL A 440 -12.99 23.44 -7.88
CA VAL A 440 -12.84 24.63 -8.71
C VAL A 440 -13.16 24.29 -10.15
N PHE A 441 -14.17 24.96 -10.69
CA PHE A 441 -14.65 24.82 -12.06
C PHE A 441 -14.09 25.96 -12.91
N LEU A 442 -13.30 25.63 -13.92
CA LEU A 442 -12.75 26.59 -14.89
C LEU A 442 -13.80 26.89 -15.97
N LEU A 443 -13.89 28.18 -16.34
CA LEU A 443 -14.94 28.72 -17.20
C LEU A 443 -14.31 29.45 -18.41
N PRO A 444 -14.81 29.22 -19.65
CA PRO A 444 -14.28 29.86 -20.85
C PRO A 444 -14.58 31.36 -20.90
N ASP A 445 -15.64 31.81 -20.21
CA ASP A 445 -15.96 33.21 -19.93
C ASP A 445 -16.45 33.35 -18.48
N PRO A 446 -16.18 34.47 -17.76
CA PRO A 446 -16.60 34.63 -16.37
C PRO A 446 -18.12 34.64 -16.18
N ILE A 447 -18.59 34.07 -15.07
CA ILE A 447 -20.00 34.14 -14.64
C ILE A 447 -20.18 35.08 -13.45
N GLN A 448 -21.33 35.73 -13.36
CA GLN A 448 -21.79 36.35 -12.11
C GLN A 448 -22.54 35.32 -11.28
N ILE A 449 -22.31 35.33 -9.97
CA ILE A 449 -23.09 34.58 -8.98
C ILE A 449 -23.92 35.56 -8.15
N SER A 450 -25.24 35.50 -8.30
CA SER A 450 -26.19 36.31 -7.53
C SER A 450 -26.95 35.46 -6.52
N ALA A 451 -27.41 36.10 -5.44
CA ALA A 451 -28.32 35.50 -4.46
C ALA A 451 -29.55 34.85 -5.12
N PHE A 452 -30.05 35.42 -6.22
CA PHE A 452 -31.16 34.86 -6.99
C PHE A 452 -30.81 33.55 -7.70
N GLN A 453 -29.65 33.46 -8.36
CA GLN A 453 -29.19 32.21 -8.99
C GLN A 453 -28.95 31.12 -7.92
N VAL A 454 -28.35 31.49 -6.79
CA VAL A 454 -28.14 30.56 -5.68
C VAL A 454 -29.47 30.10 -5.09
N SER A 455 -30.45 30.99 -4.90
CA SER A 455 -31.81 30.63 -4.47
C SER A 455 -32.53 29.69 -5.44
N GLN A 456 -32.29 29.81 -6.74
CA GLN A 456 -32.85 28.88 -7.73
C GLN A 456 -32.14 27.52 -7.71
N ALA A 457 -30.81 27.51 -7.57
CA ALA A 457 -30.04 26.28 -7.40
C ALA A 457 -30.41 25.54 -6.11
N THR A 458 -30.59 26.24 -4.99
CA THR A 458 -31.01 25.64 -3.72
C THR A 458 -32.43 25.09 -3.80
N GLU A 459 -33.40 25.83 -4.37
CA GLU A 459 -34.76 25.30 -4.55
C GLU A 459 -34.81 24.08 -5.49
N ALA A 460 -33.98 24.06 -6.55
CA ALA A 460 -33.88 22.92 -7.46
C ALA A 460 -33.39 21.63 -6.76
N VAL A 461 -32.52 21.75 -5.75
CA VAL A 461 -32.04 20.62 -4.92
C VAL A 461 -32.89 20.41 -3.65
N GLY A 462 -34.07 21.04 -3.56
CA GLY A 462 -35.02 20.89 -2.45
C GLY A 462 -34.74 21.74 -1.20
N LEU A 463 -33.65 22.53 -1.18
CA LEU A 463 -33.26 23.39 -0.07
C LEU A 463 -33.99 24.74 -0.12
N ARG A 464 -34.94 24.97 0.81
CA ARG A 464 -35.74 26.20 0.89
C ARG A 464 -35.17 27.21 1.88
N LEU A 465 -34.00 27.74 1.53
CA LEU A 465 -33.23 28.64 2.38
C LEU A 465 -33.76 30.07 2.35
N SER A 466 -33.67 30.78 3.49
CA SER A 466 -34.09 32.18 3.59
C SER A 466 -32.97 33.14 3.18
N GLU A 467 -33.29 34.22 2.47
CA GLU A 467 -32.34 35.33 2.27
C GLU A 467 -32.15 36.08 3.59
N ILE A 468 -30.89 36.22 4.03
CA ILE A 468 -30.51 37.11 5.13
C ILE A 468 -29.41 38.08 4.67
N ARG A 469 -29.33 39.24 5.31
CA ARG A 469 -28.26 40.23 5.04
C ARG A 469 -26.99 39.84 5.80
N LYS A 470 -25.84 40.34 5.34
CA LYS A 470 -24.55 40.15 6.03
C LYS A 470 -24.57 40.58 7.51
N SER A 471 -25.38 41.59 7.85
CA SER A 471 -25.59 42.07 9.23
C SER A 471 -26.56 41.23 10.07
N GLU A 472 -27.17 40.20 9.49
CA GLU A 472 -28.18 39.32 10.10
C GLU A 472 -27.65 37.87 10.23
N ILE A 473 -26.44 37.59 9.73
CA ILE A 473 -25.73 36.32 9.95
C ILE A 473 -25.48 36.16 11.46
N SER A 474 -26.04 35.10 12.03
CA SER A 474 -25.83 34.71 13.43
C SER A 474 -25.22 33.32 13.53
N THR A 475 -24.67 32.98 14.69
CA THR A 475 -24.20 31.63 15.02
C THR A 475 -25.30 30.58 15.11
N HIS A 476 -26.57 31.00 15.07
CA HIS A 476 -27.76 30.15 15.29
C HIS A 476 -28.77 30.23 14.12
N SER A 477 -28.35 30.75 12.97
CA SER A 477 -29.16 30.74 11.75
C SER A 477 -28.91 29.41 11.03
N GLU A 478 -29.87 28.48 11.11
CA GLU A 478 -29.69 27.09 10.63
C GLU A 478 -29.80 27.00 9.09
N ASP A 479 -30.88 27.50 8.47
CA ASP A 479 -31.10 27.44 7.01
C ASP A 479 -31.16 28.84 6.34
N PHE A 480 -30.10 29.26 5.64
CA PHE A 480 -30.07 30.57 4.97
C PHE A 480 -29.13 30.66 3.75
N TYR A 481 -29.33 31.69 2.92
CA TYR A 481 -28.29 32.20 2.01
C TYR A 481 -28.03 33.69 2.24
N CYS A 482 -26.79 34.12 2.03
CA CYS A 482 -26.38 35.52 2.14
C CYS A 482 -25.37 35.86 1.05
N ALA A 483 -25.71 36.80 0.15
CA ALA A 483 -24.73 37.41 -0.74
C ALA A 483 -23.79 38.31 0.07
N LEU A 484 -22.48 38.10 -0.08
CA LEU A 484 -21.44 38.86 0.63
C LEU A 484 -20.92 40.03 -0.21
N ASN A 485 -20.85 39.85 -1.52
CA ASN A 485 -20.58 40.85 -2.56
C ASN A 485 -21.11 40.33 -3.92
N ASP A 486 -20.66 40.90 -5.04
CA ASP A 486 -21.03 40.50 -6.41
C ASP A 486 -20.34 39.21 -6.91
N ARG A 487 -19.47 38.61 -6.10
CA ARG A 487 -18.64 37.45 -6.43
C ARG A 487 -18.68 36.31 -5.42
N ALA A 488 -19.35 36.48 -4.27
CA ALA A 488 -19.34 35.52 -3.18
C ALA A 488 -20.70 35.43 -2.47
N VAL A 489 -21.16 34.20 -2.23
CA VAL A 489 -22.40 33.86 -1.52
C VAL A 489 -22.12 32.78 -0.48
N LEU A 490 -22.57 33.00 0.74
CA LEU A 490 -22.59 31.98 1.80
C LEU A 490 -23.94 31.26 1.77
N VAL A 491 -23.94 29.94 1.80
CA VAL A 491 -25.12 29.08 1.87
C VAL A 491 -24.98 28.18 3.09
N ALA A 492 -25.93 28.26 4.02
CA ALA A 492 -25.96 27.45 5.23
C ALA A 492 -27.21 26.58 5.27
N THR A 493 -27.05 25.37 5.81
CA THR A 493 -28.17 24.49 6.19
C THR A 493 -27.90 23.89 7.56
N ASP A 494 -28.93 23.28 8.15
CA ASP A 494 -28.89 22.38 9.31
C ASP A 494 -27.53 21.74 9.70
N GLN A 495 -26.82 21.15 8.75
CA GLN A 495 -25.56 20.42 8.95
C GLN A 495 -24.34 21.04 8.24
N CYS A 496 -24.52 22.15 7.49
CA CYS A 496 -23.67 22.52 6.35
C CYS A 496 -23.39 24.02 6.28
N LYS A 497 -22.19 24.44 5.83
CA LYS A 497 -21.97 25.79 5.28
C LYS A 497 -21.09 25.78 4.04
N TYR A 498 -21.70 25.96 2.87
CA TYR A 498 -21.01 26.12 1.60
C TYR A 498 -20.61 27.58 1.41
N PHE A 499 -19.35 27.82 1.03
CA PHE A 499 -18.92 29.13 0.53
C PHE A 499 -18.78 29.03 -1.00
N LEU A 500 -19.47 29.90 -1.72
CA LEU A 500 -19.53 29.89 -3.19
C LEU A 500 -18.85 31.17 -3.69
N SER A 501 -17.86 31.06 -4.56
CA SER A 501 -17.12 32.22 -5.06
C SER A 501 -16.78 32.14 -6.56
N VAL A 502 -16.57 33.29 -7.19
CA VAL A 502 -16.18 33.39 -8.61
C VAL A 502 -15.04 34.37 -8.86
N GLY A 503 -14.20 34.05 -9.85
CA GLY A 503 -13.16 34.92 -10.38
C GLY A 503 -13.36 35.27 -11.85
N ASN A 504 -12.92 36.46 -12.24
CA ASN A 504 -12.98 36.99 -13.62
C ASN A 504 -11.57 37.07 -14.27
N GLU A 505 -10.63 36.33 -13.70
CA GLU A 505 -9.23 36.21 -14.10
C GLU A 505 -8.86 34.72 -14.04
N PRO A 506 -7.83 34.26 -14.78
CA PRO A 506 -7.39 32.87 -14.73
C PRO A 506 -7.08 32.40 -13.30
N TYR A 507 -7.51 31.19 -12.96
CA TYR A 507 -7.20 30.49 -11.72
C TYR A 507 -5.72 30.11 -11.67
N ALA A 508 -4.89 31.03 -11.15
CA ALA A 508 -3.51 30.74 -10.85
C ALA A 508 -3.44 29.78 -9.65
N THR A 509 -3.20 28.50 -9.94
CA THR A 509 -3.24 27.34 -9.03
C THR A 509 -2.36 27.46 -7.78
N ASP A 510 -1.38 28.37 -7.78
CA ASP A 510 -0.42 28.60 -6.68
C ASP A 510 -0.70 29.88 -5.87
N SER A 511 -1.77 30.63 -6.19
CA SER A 511 -1.98 32.02 -5.74
C SER A 511 -2.87 32.25 -4.51
N PHE A 512 -2.92 31.28 -3.59
CA PHE A 512 -3.63 31.42 -2.29
C PHE A 512 -3.24 32.67 -1.47
N ALA A 513 -2.10 33.30 -1.77
CA ALA A 513 -1.64 34.57 -1.21
C ALA A 513 -2.60 35.78 -1.39
N ASN A 514 -3.69 35.64 -2.16
CA ASN A 514 -4.71 36.68 -2.37
C ASN A 514 -6.11 36.33 -1.80
N LEU A 515 -6.25 35.26 -1.00
CA LEU A 515 -7.49 35.01 -0.25
C LEU A 515 -7.43 35.54 1.19
N ASP A 516 -6.24 35.68 1.79
CA ASP A 516 -6.08 36.34 3.08
C ASP A 516 -6.47 37.83 3.04
N THR A 517 -6.35 38.49 1.88
CA THR A 517 -6.87 39.85 1.66
C THR A 517 -8.40 39.91 1.48
N LEU A 518 -9.07 38.75 1.44
CA LEU A 518 -10.52 38.60 1.62
C LEU A 518 -10.89 38.01 2.99
N SER A 519 -9.92 37.77 3.87
CA SER A 519 -10.19 37.74 5.30
C SER A 519 -10.58 39.17 5.70
N VAL A 520 -11.87 39.37 5.93
CA VAL A 520 -12.37 40.62 6.49
C VAL A 520 -11.97 40.62 7.96
N GLU A 521 -10.93 41.37 8.32
CA GLU A 521 -10.58 41.62 9.72
C GLU A 521 -11.84 42.12 10.45
N TRP A 522 -12.26 41.38 11.49
CA TRP A 522 -13.46 41.69 12.28
C TRP A 522 -13.19 42.78 13.34
N ASP A 523 -12.35 43.77 13.01
CA ASP A 523 -12.07 44.96 13.80
C ASP A 523 -11.79 46.14 12.84
N VAL A 524 -12.74 47.08 12.71
CA VAL A 524 -12.61 48.25 11.81
C VAL A 524 -12.96 49.55 12.53
N GLU A 525 -11.97 50.43 12.71
CA GLU A 525 -12.15 51.88 12.68
C GLU A 525 -10.98 52.53 11.90
N LEU A 526 -11.28 53.60 11.13
CA LEU A 526 -10.35 54.50 10.41
C LEU A 526 -9.69 53.96 9.11
N ASN A 527 -9.51 54.74 8.03
CA ASN A 527 -10.12 56.01 7.57
C ASN A 527 -9.89 56.21 6.04
N ASP A 528 -10.70 57.03 5.36
CA ASP A 528 -10.93 56.95 3.89
C ASP A 528 -9.91 57.59 2.91
N GLU A 529 -8.81 58.25 3.33
CA GLU A 529 -8.07 59.17 2.42
C GLU A 529 -7.00 58.53 1.49
N ASP A 530 -6.44 57.35 1.78
CA ASP A 530 -5.31 56.80 1.00
C ASP A 530 -5.71 56.07 -0.30
N LEU A 531 -6.96 55.60 -0.42
CA LEU A 531 -7.42 54.72 -1.51
C LEU A 531 -7.44 55.38 -2.90
N VAL A 532 -7.46 56.71 -2.98
CA VAL A 532 -7.62 57.44 -4.25
C VAL A 532 -6.30 57.54 -5.04
N ALA A 533 -5.14 57.44 -4.37
CA ALA A 533 -3.84 57.70 -5.00
C ALA A 533 -3.34 56.56 -5.93
N GLY A 534 -3.76 55.31 -5.71
CA GLY A 534 -3.26 54.15 -6.46
C GLY A 534 -3.84 54.01 -7.88
N TYR A 535 -5.08 54.45 -8.09
CA TYR A 535 -5.86 54.04 -9.27
C TYR A 535 -5.45 54.72 -10.59
N GLU A 536 -4.84 55.91 -10.55
CA GLU A 536 -4.42 56.63 -11.77
C GLU A 536 -3.07 56.14 -12.35
N ALA A 537 -2.32 55.29 -11.63
CA ALA A 537 -1.01 54.81 -12.06
C ALA A 537 -1.08 53.67 -13.09
N LEU A 538 -2.06 52.76 -12.94
CA LEU A 538 -2.18 51.55 -13.76
C LEU A 538 -2.64 51.83 -15.20
N LEU A 539 -3.48 52.85 -15.41
CA LEU A 539 -4.10 53.21 -16.70
C LEU A 539 -3.13 53.82 -17.75
N LYS A 540 -1.82 53.63 -17.62
CA LYS A 540 -0.79 54.17 -18.54
C LYS A 540 0.27 53.16 -18.99
N ALA A 541 0.15 51.89 -18.63
CA ALA A 541 1.13 50.86 -19.02
C ALA A 541 0.88 50.27 -20.43
N ASP A 542 -0.39 50.19 -20.86
CA ASP A 542 -0.82 49.20 -21.87
C ASP A 542 -0.74 49.67 -23.35
N GLU A 543 -0.52 50.96 -23.62
CA GLU A 543 -0.45 51.49 -25.00
C GLU A 543 0.88 51.17 -25.75
N ARG A 544 1.59 50.08 -25.41
CA ARG A 544 2.92 49.77 -25.98
C ARG A 544 3.17 48.31 -26.41
N ALA A 545 2.22 47.40 -26.27
CA ALA A 545 2.43 45.97 -26.55
C ALA A 545 2.05 45.48 -27.97
N MET A 546 1.70 46.37 -28.91
CA MET A 546 1.16 45.99 -30.23
C MET A 546 1.92 46.57 -31.44
N ALA A 547 3.15 46.07 -31.70
CA ALA A 547 3.87 46.35 -32.97
C ALA A 547 5.05 45.38 -33.27
N GLY A 548 4.83 44.30 -34.04
CA GLY A 548 5.94 43.61 -34.75
C GLY A 548 5.75 42.16 -35.20
N ALA A 549 5.57 41.95 -36.52
CA ALA A 549 5.85 40.75 -37.36
C ALA A 549 5.35 39.33 -36.95
N GLY A 550 5.13 38.36 -37.85
CA GLY A 550 4.92 38.38 -39.32
C GLY A 550 5.83 37.47 -40.18
N LYS A 551 5.22 36.50 -40.91
CA LYS A 551 5.78 35.66 -42.03
C LYS A 551 6.79 34.56 -41.62
N ASP A 552 7.08 33.46 -42.34
CA ASP A 552 6.63 32.71 -43.57
C ASP A 552 7.27 31.27 -43.43
N SER A 553 6.93 30.13 -44.08
CA SER A 553 5.84 29.63 -44.97
C SER A 553 6.01 28.10 -45.24
N SER A 554 5.16 27.50 -46.13
CA SER A 554 5.37 26.31 -47.02
C SER A 554 5.49 24.85 -46.50
N ASP A 555 4.69 23.96 -47.14
CA ASP A 555 4.93 22.61 -47.75
C ASP A 555 5.77 21.53 -47.01
N ASP A 556 5.65 20.20 -47.24
CA ASP A 556 4.95 19.33 -48.21
C ASP A 556 4.73 17.92 -47.54
N GLY A 557 4.07 16.85 -48.06
CA GLY A 557 3.45 16.65 -49.37
C GLY A 557 3.00 15.22 -49.77
N GLY A 558 3.32 14.13 -49.03
CA GLY A 558 3.31 12.75 -49.60
C GLY A 558 2.68 11.59 -48.80
N ASN A 559 2.01 10.68 -49.55
CA ASN A 559 1.46 9.36 -49.19
C ASN A 559 1.03 8.67 -50.54
N PRO A 560 0.78 7.35 -50.71
CA PRO A 560 1.09 6.17 -49.87
C PRO A 560 1.91 5.09 -50.62
N GLU A 561 2.19 3.96 -49.96
CA GLU A 561 2.19 2.64 -50.64
C GLU A 561 1.81 1.51 -49.66
N THR A 562 1.46 0.33 -50.18
CA THR A 562 0.80 -0.77 -49.43
C THR A 562 1.48 -2.12 -49.67
N ASP A 563 1.58 -2.98 -48.65
CA ASP A 563 1.50 -4.44 -48.86
C ASP A 563 0.90 -5.16 -47.64
N SER A 564 0.88 -6.50 -47.66
CA SER A 564 -0.24 -7.29 -47.13
C SER A 564 0.10 -8.71 -46.66
N GLY A 565 -0.75 -9.24 -45.78
CA GLY A 565 -0.69 -10.62 -45.26
C GLY A 565 -0.09 -10.73 -43.85
N GLY A 566 -0.54 -11.65 -42.99
CA GLY A 566 -1.64 -12.61 -43.15
C GLY A 566 -2.01 -13.20 -41.78
N ALA A 567 -3.28 -13.58 -41.59
CA ALA A 567 -3.83 -13.86 -40.27
C ALA A 567 -3.75 -15.34 -39.85
N GLU A 568 -3.45 -15.57 -38.57
CA GLU A 568 -4.01 -16.64 -37.76
C GLU A 568 -4.69 -15.96 -36.57
N THR A 569 -5.94 -16.33 -36.27
CA THR A 569 -6.80 -15.62 -35.30
C THR A 569 -7.09 -16.50 -34.08
N GLU A 570 -6.43 -16.21 -32.97
CA GLU A 570 -6.92 -16.60 -31.66
C GLU A 570 -7.84 -15.49 -31.12
N ASN A 571 -8.98 -15.89 -30.54
CA ASN A 571 -9.97 -14.94 -30.02
C ASN A 571 -9.61 -14.54 -28.58
N THR A 572 -8.60 -13.68 -28.42
CA THR A 572 -8.59 -12.72 -27.32
C THR A 572 -9.34 -11.46 -27.77
N GLU A 573 -10.14 -10.86 -26.89
CA GLU A 573 -10.68 -9.52 -27.13
C GLU A 573 -9.58 -8.49 -26.88
N GLY A 574 -8.65 -8.41 -27.84
CA GLY A 574 -7.54 -7.46 -27.81
C GLY A 574 -8.07 -6.03 -27.84
N ILE A 575 -8.13 -5.41 -26.66
CA ILE A 575 -8.27 -3.96 -26.51
C ILE A 575 -7.09 -3.33 -27.26
N ASP A 576 -7.40 -2.49 -28.26
CA ASP A 576 -6.40 -1.79 -29.06
C ASP A 576 -5.71 -0.73 -28.18
N THR A 577 -4.61 -1.14 -27.56
CA THR A 577 -3.85 -0.30 -26.61
C THR A 577 -3.19 0.89 -27.29
N GLU A 578 -2.82 0.79 -28.57
CA GLU A 578 -2.30 1.91 -29.35
C GLU A 578 -3.41 2.94 -29.62
N ALA A 579 -4.62 2.49 -29.97
CA ALA A 579 -5.78 3.37 -30.09
C ALA A 579 -6.17 4.02 -28.76
N LYS A 580 -6.19 3.27 -27.64
CA LYS A 580 -6.51 3.82 -26.31
C LYS A 580 -5.48 4.87 -25.87
N LEU A 581 -4.19 4.55 -25.92
CA LEU A 581 -3.11 5.49 -25.57
C LEU A 581 -3.22 6.79 -26.37
N LYS A 582 -3.59 6.70 -27.65
CA LYS A 582 -3.78 7.88 -28.51
C LYS A 582 -5.03 8.69 -28.16
N GLU A 583 -6.12 8.04 -27.77
CA GLU A 583 -7.32 8.72 -27.27
C GLU A 583 -7.01 9.45 -25.95
N ASP A 584 -6.25 8.82 -25.05
CA ASP A 584 -5.76 9.42 -23.80
C ASP A 584 -4.81 10.62 -24.06
N GLU A 585 -3.89 10.54 -25.03
CA GLU A 585 -3.05 11.68 -25.45
C GLU A 585 -3.87 12.86 -26.00
N GLU A 586 -4.83 12.59 -26.90
CA GLU A 586 -5.68 13.63 -27.48
C GLU A 586 -6.59 14.26 -26.41
N ALA A 587 -7.08 13.47 -25.44
CA ALA A 587 -7.86 13.95 -24.30
C ALA A 587 -7.02 14.81 -23.33
N GLN A 588 -5.82 14.35 -22.93
CA GLN A 588 -4.91 15.14 -22.08
C GLN A 588 -4.52 16.46 -22.75
N LYS A 589 -4.30 16.46 -24.06
CA LYS A 589 -4.01 17.68 -24.82
C LYS A 589 -5.21 18.64 -24.81
N ALA A 590 -6.41 18.15 -25.09
CA ALA A 590 -7.63 18.97 -25.05
C ALA A 590 -7.91 19.55 -23.65
N LEU A 591 -7.63 18.78 -22.59
CA LEU A 591 -7.68 19.24 -21.21
C LEU A 591 -6.70 20.40 -20.96
N ARG A 592 -5.43 20.28 -21.38
CA ARG A 592 -4.42 21.36 -21.25
C ARG A 592 -4.84 22.61 -22.02
N GLU A 593 -5.30 22.47 -23.27
CA GLU A 593 -5.81 23.60 -24.06
C GLU A 593 -7.04 24.27 -23.39
N ALA A 594 -7.91 23.51 -22.73
CA ALA A 594 -9.04 24.04 -21.96
C ALA A 594 -8.63 24.74 -20.65
N VAL A 595 -7.56 24.28 -19.99
CA VAL A 595 -6.94 24.95 -18.83
C VAL A 595 -6.27 26.25 -19.27
N ASP A 596 -5.57 26.29 -20.40
CA ASP A 596 -4.92 27.53 -20.89
C ASP A 596 -5.93 28.57 -21.41
N ALA A 597 -7.08 28.13 -21.95
CA ALA A 597 -8.06 29.01 -22.59
C ALA A 597 -9.08 29.66 -21.63
N HIS A 598 -9.15 29.24 -20.37
CA HIS A 598 -10.16 29.73 -19.43
C HIS A 598 -9.96 31.20 -19.02
N ARG A 599 -11.05 31.88 -18.64
CA ARG A 599 -11.07 33.32 -18.32
C ARG A 599 -11.67 33.67 -16.97
N GLY A 600 -12.32 32.71 -16.35
CA GLY A 600 -12.85 32.85 -15.00
C GLY A 600 -13.03 31.48 -14.36
N TRP A 601 -13.42 31.47 -13.11
CA TRP A 601 -13.61 30.24 -12.34
C TRP A 601 -14.77 30.39 -11.36
N PHE A 602 -15.31 29.25 -10.95
CA PHE A 602 -16.28 29.12 -9.85
C PHE A 602 -15.75 28.09 -8.87
N ALA A 603 -15.64 28.46 -7.60
CA ALA A 603 -15.27 27.55 -6.52
C ALA A 603 -16.45 27.34 -5.57
N ILE A 604 -16.65 26.09 -5.18
CA ILE A 604 -17.56 25.72 -4.09
C ILE A 604 -16.75 25.03 -2.98
N ASP A 605 -16.86 25.57 -1.77
CA ASP A 605 -16.08 25.25 -0.58
C ASP A 605 -16.95 24.66 0.51
N ILE A 606 -16.48 23.57 1.12
CA ILE A 606 -17.03 22.98 2.34
C ILE A 606 -16.36 23.65 3.54
N TYR A 607 -17.02 24.70 4.06
CA TYR A 607 -16.45 25.60 5.08
C TYR A 607 -16.60 25.07 6.51
N THR A 608 -17.81 24.66 6.93
CA THR A 608 -18.04 24.01 8.25
C THR A 608 -19.11 22.92 8.19
N TRP A 609 -18.73 21.71 8.57
CA TRP A 609 -19.55 20.49 8.76
C TRP A 609 -19.22 19.91 10.12
N PRO A 610 -20.12 19.16 10.80
CA PRO A 610 -20.30 19.16 12.26
C PRO A 610 -19.11 18.69 13.12
N GLN A 611 -17.99 19.38 12.97
CA GLN A 611 -17.04 19.70 14.01
C GLN A 611 -17.85 20.42 15.08
N ASP A 612 -18.13 19.68 16.15
CA ASP A 612 -18.23 20.27 17.47
C ASP A 612 -17.07 21.26 17.61
N VAL A 613 -17.35 22.49 18.08
CA VAL A 613 -16.32 23.51 18.33
C VAL A 613 -15.35 23.13 19.45
N HIS A 614 -15.52 21.93 20.03
CA HIS A 614 -14.64 21.27 20.97
C HIS A 614 -13.89 20.05 20.41
N LYS A 615 -14.09 19.67 19.13
CA LYS A 615 -13.25 18.71 18.41
C LYS A 615 -12.16 19.46 17.63
N GLU A 616 -10.90 19.09 17.86
CA GLU A 616 -9.75 19.72 17.18
C GLU A 616 -9.45 19.07 15.81
N THR A 617 -9.87 17.82 15.60
CA THR A 617 -9.72 17.10 14.33
C THR A 617 -10.84 17.40 13.32
N ALA A 618 -10.53 17.21 12.04
CA ALA A 618 -11.55 17.14 10.99
C ALA A 618 -12.32 15.81 11.08
N VAL A 619 -13.54 15.78 10.54
CA VAL A 619 -14.37 14.58 10.43
C VAL A 619 -14.88 14.45 9.01
N THR A 620 -15.13 13.21 8.57
CA THR A 620 -15.67 12.91 7.24
C THR A 620 -16.88 13.76 6.89
N ILE A 621 -16.91 14.25 5.65
CA ILE A 621 -17.99 15.07 5.13
C ILE A 621 -19.18 14.15 4.89
N PRO A 622 -20.33 14.33 5.57
CA PRO A 622 -21.49 13.47 5.39
C PRO A 622 -21.90 13.37 3.91
N ALA A 623 -22.11 12.16 3.39
CA ALA A 623 -22.37 11.92 1.97
C ALA A 623 -23.53 12.78 1.42
N ALA A 624 -24.60 12.97 2.20
CA ALA A 624 -25.72 13.84 1.86
C ALA A 624 -25.32 15.31 1.58
N ALA A 625 -24.19 15.76 2.13
CA ALA A 625 -23.62 17.07 1.89
C ALA A 625 -22.63 17.13 0.73
N ARG A 626 -21.86 16.05 0.50
CA ARG A 626 -21.07 15.86 -0.74
C ARG A 626 -22.00 15.92 -1.96
N HIS A 627 -23.11 15.18 -1.91
CA HIS A 627 -24.14 15.17 -2.94
C HIS A 627 -24.84 16.54 -3.12
N ARG A 628 -25.14 17.26 -2.03
CA ARG A 628 -25.64 18.66 -2.09
C ARG A 628 -24.63 19.61 -2.76
N LEU A 629 -23.32 19.47 -2.50
CA LEU A 629 -22.27 20.26 -3.19
C LEU A 629 -22.27 20.00 -4.69
N ALA A 630 -22.26 18.73 -5.07
CA ALA A 630 -22.18 18.29 -6.46
C ALA A 630 -23.40 18.76 -7.28
N GLU A 631 -24.63 18.62 -6.76
CA GLU A 631 -25.81 19.18 -7.41
C GLU A 631 -25.78 20.73 -7.43
N LEU A 632 -25.41 21.41 -6.34
CA LEU A 632 -25.31 22.89 -6.36
C LEU A 632 -24.32 23.39 -7.43
N ALA A 633 -23.18 22.73 -7.60
CA ALA A 633 -22.25 23.02 -8.68
C ALA A 633 -22.89 22.77 -10.07
N LYS A 634 -23.49 21.60 -10.27
CA LYS A 634 -24.17 21.18 -11.50
C LYS A 634 -25.30 22.14 -11.91
N GLN A 635 -26.05 22.71 -10.97
CA GLN A 635 -27.07 23.74 -11.23
C GLN A 635 -26.44 25.13 -11.55
N ILE A 636 -25.34 25.50 -10.90
CA ILE A 636 -24.73 26.84 -11.03
C ILE A 636 -23.84 26.97 -12.26
N VAL A 637 -22.92 26.02 -12.50
CA VAL A 637 -22.06 25.98 -13.70
C VAL A 637 -22.65 25.08 -14.79
N GLY A 638 -22.94 23.82 -14.46
CA GLY A 638 -23.39 22.81 -15.43
C GLY A 638 -22.49 22.77 -16.67
N GLN A 639 -23.10 22.78 -17.87
CA GLN A 639 -22.39 22.78 -19.16
C GLN A 639 -21.61 24.08 -19.48
N ARG A 640 -21.40 24.99 -18.52
CA ARG A 640 -20.58 26.20 -18.70
C ARG A 640 -19.13 26.03 -18.25
N SER A 641 -18.83 25.04 -17.42
CA SER A 641 -17.45 24.69 -17.06
C SER A 641 -16.85 23.76 -18.10
N THR A 642 -15.57 23.95 -18.41
CA THR A 642 -14.80 23.07 -19.30
C THR A 642 -13.98 22.05 -18.51
N VAL A 643 -13.48 22.44 -17.35
CA VAL A 643 -12.59 21.65 -16.49
C VAL A 643 -13.02 21.80 -15.04
N ALA A 644 -13.02 20.70 -14.28
CA ALA A 644 -13.08 20.70 -12.82
C ALA A 644 -11.68 20.36 -12.28
N VAL A 645 -11.30 21.00 -11.18
CA VAL A 645 -10.01 20.80 -10.51
C VAL A 645 -10.28 20.47 -9.04
N HIS A 646 -9.67 19.40 -8.54
CA HIS A 646 -9.61 19.07 -7.12
C HIS A 646 -8.31 19.62 -6.53
N PRO A 647 -8.31 20.77 -5.81
CA PRO A 647 -7.07 21.51 -5.60
C PRO A 647 -6.08 20.85 -4.66
N ASP A 648 -6.54 20.00 -3.74
CA ASP A 648 -5.72 19.33 -2.74
C ASP A 648 -4.91 18.16 -3.35
N SER A 649 -5.48 17.42 -4.31
CA SER A 649 -4.76 16.40 -5.12
C SER A 649 -4.16 16.96 -6.42
N GLY A 650 -4.45 18.21 -6.78
CA GLY A 650 -4.01 18.85 -8.02
C GLY A 650 -4.64 18.31 -9.31
N HIS A 651 -5.51 17.30 -9.23
CA HIS A 651 -6.10 16.63 -10.39
C HIS A 651 -7.10 17.53 -11.12
N ALA A 652 -7.16 17.40 -12.45
CA ALA A 652 -8.03 18.17 -13.32
C ALA A 652 -8.70 17.26 -14.37
N VAL A 653 -10.02 17.35 -14.50
CA VAL A 653 -10.84 16.50 -15.39
C VAL A 653 -11.83 17.35 -16.18
N ALA A 654 -12.12 16.95 -17.42
CA ALA A 654 -13.10 17.64 -18.27
C ALA A 654 -14.51 17.52 -17.69
N CYS A 655 -15.27 18.63 -17.70
CA CYS A 655 -16.66 18.68 -17.21
C CYS A 655 -17.65 18.02 -18.19
N SER A 656 -17.58 16.69 -18.32
CA SER A 656 -18.56 15.88 -19.03
C SER A 656 -19.88 15.75 -18.24
N LYS A 657 -20.89 15.08 -18.81
CA LYS A 657 -22.09 14.71 -18.03
C LYS A 657 -21.74 13.63 -17.00
N GLU A 658 -20.85 12.74 -17.40
CA GLU A 658 -20.38 11.56 -16.69
C GLU A 658 -19.56 11.97 -15.46
N PHE A 659 -18.73 13.02 -15.56
CA PHE A 659 -18.08 13.68 -14.42
C PHE A 659 -19.10 14.08 -13.33
N PHE A 660 -20.19 14.75 -13.73
CA PHE A 660 -21.23 15.16 -12.78
C PHE A 660 -22.09 14.00 -12.28
N GLU A 661 -22.06 12.82 -12.90
CA GLU A 661 -22.75 11.63 -12.42
C GLU A 661 -21.86 10.85 -11.43
N ALA A 662 -20.56 10.71 -11.70
CA ALA A 662 -19.57 10.18 -10.76
C ALA A 662 -19.48 11.05 -9.49
N LEU A 663 -19.42 12.38 -9.63
CA LEU A 663 -19.39 13.32 -8.51
C LEU A 663 -20.67 13.30 -7.64
N LEU A 664 -21.75 12.68 -8.13
CA LEU A 664 -23.01 12.48 -7.39
C LEU A 664 -23.17 11.07 -6.80
N GLY A 665 -22.27 10.15 -7.14
CA GLY A 665 -22.21 8.81 -6.57
C GLY A 665 -21.68 8.81 -5.13
N ASP A 666 -21.54 7.60 -4.57
CA ASP A 666 -21.09 7.40 -3.20
C ASP A 666 -19.56 7.67 -3.04
N GLU A 667 -18.80 7.39 -4.10
CA GLU A 667 -17.36 7.62 -4.30
C GLU A 667 -17.09 8.84 -5.22
N PRO A 668 -17.23 10.10 -4.74
CA PRO A 668 -17.14 11.28 -5.60
C PRO A 668 -15.72 11.59 -6.13
N MET A 669 -14.69 10.86 -5.69
CA MET A 669 -13.31 11.03 -6.15
C MET A 669 -12.99 10.26 -7.44
N SER A 670 -13.76 9.22 -7.78
CA SER A 670 -13.76 8.58 -9.11
C SER A 670 -13.99 9.60 -10.24
N ALA A 671 -14.72 10.69 -9.97
CA ALA A 671 -14.91 11.81 -10.89
C ALA A 671 -13.59 12.53 -11.27
N PHE A 672 -12.53 12.36 -10.48
CA PHE A 672 -11.20 12.90 -10.74
C PHE A 672 -10.19 11.83 -11.24
N GLY A 673 -10.63 10.58 -11.44
CA GLY A 673 -9.75 9.45 -11.70
C GLY A 673 -8.93 9.03 -10.48
N LEU A 674 -9.51 9.21 -9.28
CA LEU A 674 -8.94 8.86 -7.99
C LEU A 674 -9.89 7.88 -7.30
N ASP A 675 -9.69 6.60 -7.60
CA ASP A 675 -10.42 5.48 -7.00
C ASP A 675 -9.70 5.05 -5.69
N GLU A 676 -10.40 4.34 -4.81
CA GLU A 676 -9.85 3.88 -3.51
C GLU A 676 -9.17 2.50 -3.68
N GLU A 677 -7.91 2.51 -4.16
CA GLU A 677 -6.96 1.37 -4.11
C GLU A 677 -6.00 1.46 -2.91
#